data_AF-A0A526RWH8-F1
#
_entry.id   AF-A0A526RWH8-F1
#
_cell.length_a   1.000
_cell.length_b   1.000
_cell.length_c   1.000
_cell.angle_alpha   90.00
_cell.angle_beta   90.00
_cell.angle_gamma   90.00
#
_symmetry.space_group_name_H-M   'P 1'
#
loop_
_entity.id
_entity.type
_entity.pdbx_description
1 polymer ?
#
loop_
_entity_poly.entity_id
_entity_poly.type
_entity_poly.pdbx_seq_one_letter_code
_entity_poly.pdbx_strand_id
1 'polypeptide(L)'
;THYGDARATVPAGELKVTVQIGAGTVTETVQLAAGQTVEKDVVVGVGHETTGATTYTPQDISNLLEWLRSDPEKHHAVLDATSLLGAMPWGDDFSQELTARACMFMPFQKAIGGVSGYFVATFTPQALRLIERNQRDPSWAIPRQLKIAVPVDPKRPLSGDRSVAVGPIYDPQGDKMLGGVINTYSALAFAETTFGLLRSERRLGPVENLNRRSTANRDAINDWVSRSAVLRLSVPDPERRGAAVTLLKVVDPALESSGLHTRIIARSKQLLGYEGITRPDGKHEPGLDVARYVNAFPGTPGDYRAWIGGVRAPDDIIALLDNLQYAYLRAKAAVIEEELAKLGECFPQPSNTVEHGRKGNAGRAYTVLIADLIGLRNGPDGTPDHSELRAHVEARGGVFHLGPLCREAVEPGRVHFSYQPDLSTAAEILQQTDKGQYDAVIAAATAIPEGAVFSEGGVRIGAGTGNMQSRSWGGPNGGGPAPLMNTPSFNSRATAQMALKAMLKVVPDLPVDALHQRVVDGHFDTATNLRDFPTEKIEGKKIAIIGYGNIGRELAKLCKALRMRVCVHARANHREWIEAEGLKYAPTLQDAAGGADFISPHTGLGAFEQARGRFANVGLIDGEMLSLLNDGAVVINYDRGEIIDASALEAALETGKVRHVAVDADIFFDGQTSSFVGPLVPYRQLALK
;
A
#
# COMPACT_ATOMS: atom_id res chain seq x y z
N THR A 1 0.45 18.13 -45.57
CA THR A 1 -0.25 18.97 -46.57
C THR A 1 0.78 19.86 -47.22
N HIS A 2 0.89 19.87 -48.55
CA HIS A 2 1.71 20.86 -49.27
C HIS A 2 0.85 22.10 -49.49
N TYR A 3 1.35 23.26 -49.08
CA TYR A 3 0.61 24.52 -49.11
C TYR A 3 0.96 25.40 -50.33
N GLY A 4 1.82 24.89 -51.23
CA GLY A 4 2.27 25.58 -52.44
C GLY A 4 3.76 25.88 -52.44
N ASP A 5 4.26 26.36 -53.58
CA ASP A 5 5.65 26.77 -53.77
C ASP A 5 5.72 28.29 -53.91
N ALA A 6 6.73 28.90 -53.28
CA ALA A 6 7.02 30.32 -53.41
C ALA A 6 8.42 30.52 -53.99
N ARG A 7 8.53 31.38 -55.01
CA ARG A 7 9.81 31.78 -55.60
C ARG A 7 9.98 33.29 -55.47
N ALA A 8 11.14 33.71 -54.99
CA ALA A 8 11.51 35.11 -54.90
C ALA A 8 12.96 35.29 -55.38
N THR A 9 13.22 36.39 -56.09
CA THR A 9 14.58 36.81 -56.43
C THR A 9 14.97 37.94 -55.50
N VAL A 10 16.07 37.78 -54.77
CA VAL A 10 16.55 38.75 -53.78
C VAL A 10 18.04 39.05 -54.00
N PRO A 11 18.57 40.17 -53.46
CA PRO A 11 20.00 40.43 -53.47
C PRO A 11 20.80 39.33 -52.77
N ALA A 12 22.05 39.13 -53.19
CA ALA A 12 22.97 38.22 -52.53
C ALA A 12 23.23 38.65 -51.08
N GLY A 13 23.28 37.68 -50.16
CA GLY A 13 23.46 37.89 -48.73
C GLY A 13 22.61 36.96 -47.88
N GLU A 14 22.49 37.31 -46.61
CA GLU A 14 21.70 36.57 -45.63
C GLU A 14 20.23 37.00 -45.71
N LEU A 15 19.35 36.08 -46.12
CA LEU A 15 17.92 36.30 -46.16
C LEU A 15 17.23 35.52 -45.04
N LYS A 16 16.43 36.21 -44.23
CA LYS A 16 15.48 35.54 -43.32
C LYS A 16 14.15 35.32 -44.05
N VAL A 17 13.78 34.06 -44.21
CA VAL A 17 12.52 33.62 -44.79
C VAL A 17 11.59 33.21 -43.65
N THR A 18 10.50 33.94 -43.48
CA THR A 18 9.45 33.60 -42.51
C THR A 18 8.23 33.06 -43.23
N VAL A 19 7.79 31.87 -42.85
CA VAL A 19 6.56 31.24 -43.36
C VAL A 19 5.57 31.13 -42.21
N GLN A 20 4.35 31.64 -42.43
CA GLN A 20 3.25 31.57 -41.47
C GLN A 20 2.07 30.82 -42.09
N ILE A 21 1.57 29.80 -41.37
CA ILE A 21 0.40 29.03 -41.75
C ILE A 21 -0.52 28.94 -40.53
N GLY A 22 -1.67 29.62 -40.58
CA GLY A 22 -2.54 29.76 -39.40
C GLY A 22 -1.83 30.43 -38.23
N ALA A 23 -1.81 29.76 -37.06
CA ALA A 23 -1.07 30.21 -35.87
C ALA A 23 0.41 29.77 -35.85
N GLY A 24 0.83 28.86 -36.73
CA GLY A 24 2.22 28.39 -36.80
C GLY A 24 3.09 29.35 -37.59
N THR A 25 4.27 29.69 -37.06
CA THR A 25 5.26 30.56 -37.71
C THR A 25 6.64 29.94 -37.60
N VAL A 26 7.35 29.82 -38.73
CA VAL A 26 8.75 29.37 -38.79
C VAL A 26 9.56 30.41 -39.52
N THR A 27 10.72 30.75 -38.98
CA THR A 27 11.68 31.62 -39.66
C THR A 27 12.99 30.87 -39.85
N GLU A 28 13.46 30.81 -41.08
CA GLU A 28 14.74 30.25 -41.44
C GLU A 28 15.64 31.32 -42.05
N THR A 29 16.94 31.09 -41.94
CA THR A 29 17.94 31.95 -42.55
C THR A 29 18.60 31.19 -43.70
N VAL A 30 18.61 31.81 -44.88
CA VAL A 30 19.16 31.25 -46.11
C VAL A 30 20.25 32.20 -46.61
N GLN A 31 21.45 31.65 -46.83
CA GLN A 31 22.55 32.39 -47.44
C GLN A 31 22.48 32.22 -48.96
N LEU A 32 22.52 33.33 -49.70
CA LEU A 32 22.40 33.34 -51.16
C LEU A 32 23.60 34.05 -51.80
N ALA A 33 24.29 33.38 -52.71
CA ALA A 33 25.29 34.01 -53.57
C ALA A 33 24.65 34.57 -54.85
N ALA A 34 25.30 35.55 -55.48
CA ALA A 34 24.80 36.17 -56.71
C ALA A 34 24.67 35.14 -57.85
N GLY A 35 23.49 35.06 -58.47
CA GLY A 35 23.19 34.11 -59.55
C GLY A 35 22.86 32.68 -59.09
N GLN A 36 22.85 32.42 -57.78
CA GLN A 36 22.51 31.10 -57.22
C GLN A 36 21.00 30.97 -57.00
N THR A 37 20.43 29.86 -57.44
CA THR A 37 19.08 29.43 -57.04
C THR A 37 19.20 28.42 -55.91
N VAL A 38 18.54 28.67 -54.78
CA VAL A 38 18.47 27.73 -53.64
C VAL A 38 17.02 27.30 -53.47
N GLU A 39 16.77 26.00 -53.57
CA GLU A 39 15.50 25.39 -53.20
C GLU A 39 15.58 24.94 -51.74
N LYS A 40 14.55 25.27 -50.96
CA LYS A 40 14.52 25.05 -49.52
C LYS A 40 13.10 24.70 -49.08
N ASP A 41 12.96 23.51 -48.51
CA ASP A 41 11.71 23.07 -47.89
C ASP A 41 11.57 23.68 -46.49
N VAL A 42 10.46 24.39 -46.24
CA VAL A 42 10.13 24.94 -44.91
C VAL A 42 8.91 24.23 -44.35
N VAL A 43 9.08 23.55 -43.22
CA VAL A 43 8.01 22.81 -42.56
C VAL A 43 7.46 23.63 -41.39
N VAL A 44 6.21 24.09 -41.50
CA VAL A 44 5.52 24.80 -40.42
C VAL A 44 4.64 23.83 -39.64
N GLY A 45 4.98 23.58 -38.38
CA GLY A 45 4.11 22.86 -37.45
C GLY A 45 3.02 23.79 -36.93
N VAL A 46 1.75 23.43 -37.12
CA VAL A 46 0.61 24.10 -36.47
C VAL A 46 0.04 23.11 -35.46
N GLY A 47 0.33 23.34 -34.18
CA GLY A 47 -0.14 22.50 -33.07
C GLY A 47 -0.68 23.35 -31.94
N HIS A 48 -1.83 22.96 -31.40
CA HIS A 48 -2.36 23.48 -30.14
C HIS A 48 -2.42 22.31 -29.17
N GLU A 49 -1.68 22.38 -28.07
CA GLU A 49 -1.71 21.38 -27.01
C GLU A 49 -2.63 21.86 -25.89
N THR A 50 -3.66 21.07 -25.57
CA THR A 50 -4.52 21.32 -24.40
C THR A 50 -4.15 20.31 -23.31
N THR A 51 -3.24 20.67 -22.41
CA THR A 51 -2.88 19.81 -21.27
C THR A 51 -3.76 20.01 -20.05
N GLY A 52 -4.24 18.90 -19.49
CA GLY A 52 -4.17 18.65 -18.05
C GLY A 52 -5.45 18.77 -17.24
N ALA A 53 -6.45 19.53 -17.67
CA ALA A 53 -7.73 19.67 -16.97
C ALA A 53 -8.83 20.42 -17.75
N THR A 54 -8.45 21.19 -18.76
CA THR A 54 -9.36 21.76 -19.76
C THR A 54 -9.61 20.73 -20.84
N THR A 55 -10.88 20.52 -21.18
CA THR A 55 -11.30 19.51 -22.14
C THR A 55 -11.87 20.11 -23.41
N TYR A 56 -11.92 19.30 -24.47
CA TYR A 56 -12.57 19.65 -25.73
C TYR A 56 -14.08 19.79 -25.53
N THR A 57 -14.65 20.85 -26.10
CA THR A 57 -16.10 21.01 -26.19
C THR A 57 -16.69 19.99 -27.19
N PRO A 58 -17.99 19.69 -27.14
CA PRO A 58 -18.63 18.88 -28.19
C PRO A 58 -18.39 19.44 -29.59
N GLN A 59 -18.40 20.77 -29.74
CA GLN A 59 -18.14 21.42 -31.03
C GLN A 59 -16.70 21.19 -31.53
N ASP A 60 -15.70 21.21 -30.64
CA ASP A 60 -14.31 20.92 -31.01
C ASP A 60 -14.17 19.51 -31.60
N ILE A 61 -14.88 18.54 -31.01
CA ILE A 61 -14.89 17.16 -31.49
C ILE A 61 -15.69 17.01 -32.78
N SER A 62 -16.84 17.68 -32.92
CA SER A 62 -17.58 17.72 -34.19
C SER A 62 -16.71 18.25 -35.33
N ASN A 63 -15.96 19.32 -35.08
CA ASN A 63 -15.02 19.89 -36.05
C ASN A 63 -13.90 18.91 -36.39
N LEU A 64 -13.34 18.20 -35.39
CA LEU A 64 -12.34 17.16 -35.62
C LEU A 64 -12.90 16.01 -36.47
N LEU A 65 -14.11 15.55 -36.19
CA LEU A 65 -14.76 14.48 -36.94
C LEU A 65 -15.04 14.90 -38.38
N GLU A 66 -15.46 16.14 -38.61
CA GLU A 66 -15.63 16.70 -39.95
C GLU A 66 -14.30 16.80 -40.71
N TRP A 67 -13.24 17.27 -40.04
CA TRP A 67 -11.89 17.30 -40.60
C TRP A 67 -11.40 15.90 -40.99
N LEU A 68 -11.56 14.91 -40.11
CA LEU A 68 -11.23 13.50 -40.41
C LEU A 68 -12.06 12.95 -41.58
N ARG A 69 -13.34 13.34 -41.70
CA ARG A 69 -14.21 12.95 -42.82
C ARG A 69 -13.78 13.54 -44.16
N SER A 70 -13.18 14.73 -44.16
CA SER A 70 -12.87 15.46 -45.39
C SER A 70 -11.75 14.83 -46.24
N ASP A 71 -10.76 14.17 -45.62
CA ASP A 71 -9.72 13.39 -46.34
C ASP A 71 -9.21 12.24 -45.46
N PRO A 72 -9.94 11.11 -45.36
CA PRO A 72 -9.57 10.01 -44.47
C PRO A 72 -8.21 9.36 -44.77
N GLU A 73 -7.68 9.52 -45.99
CA GLU A 73 -6.37 8.98 -46.36
C GLU A 73 -5.22 9.84 -45.83
N LYS A 74 -5.44 11.15 -45.62
CA LYS A 74 -4.40 12.09 -45.18
C LYS A 74 -4.63 12.68 -43.79
N HIS A 75 -5.87 12.73 -43.32
CA HIS A 75 -6.23 13.28 -42.04
C HIS A 75 -6.32 12.15 -41.01
N HIS A 76 -5.36 12.17 -40.08
CA HIS A 76 -5.25 11.18 -39.01
C HIS A 76 -5.16 11.91 -37.67
N ALA A 77 -5.88 11.41 -36.67
CA ALA A 77 -5.76 11.89 -35.30
C ALA A 77 -5.45 10.70 -34.39
N VAL A 78 -4.52 10.90 -33.45
CA VAL A 78 -4.22 9.94 -32.38
C VAL A 78 -4.64 10.58 -31.06
N LEU A 79 -5.54 9.91 -30.35
CA LEU A 79 -6.19 10.47 -29.17
C LEU A 79 -5.86 9.65 -27.92
N ASP A 80 -5.62 10.32 -26.79
CA ASP A 80 -5.48 9.66 -25.49
C ASP A 80 -6.84 9.17 -24.99
N ALA A 81 -7.12 7.89 -25.22
CA ALA A 81 -8.36 7.23 -24.85
C ALA A 81 -8.66 7.31 -23.35
N THR A 82 -7.67 7.39 -22.45
CA THR A 82 -7.99 7.47 -21.02
C THR A 82 -8.48 8.85 -20.59
N SER A 83 -8.08 9.87 -21.33
CA SER A 83 -8.52 11.24 -21.08
C SER A 83 -9.87 11.54 -21.76
N LEU A 84 -10.38 10.61 -22.59
CA LEU A 84 -11.57 10.78 -23.43
C LEU A 84 -12.66 9.75 -23.12
N LEU A 85 -12.33 8.45 -23.26
CA LEU A 85 -13.21 7.32 -22.96
C LEU A 85 -13.21 7.08 -21.45
N GLY A 86 -14.37 7.17 -20.81
CA GLY A 86 -14.53 7.11 -19.36
C GLY A 86 -14.34 8.46 -18.67
N ALA A 87 -14.10 9.56 -19.39
CA ALA A 87 -13.68 10.84 -18.82
C ALA A 87 -14.44 12.07 -19.35
N MET A 88 -15.18 11.91 -20.44
CA MET A 88 -15.93 12.98 -21.09
C MET A 88 -17.44 12.65 -21.10
N PRO A 89 -18.33 13.61 -20.79
CA PRO A 89 -19.77 13.39 -20.74
C PRO A 89 -20.39 13.45 -22.14
N TRP A 90 -19.81 12.75 -23.12
CA TRP A 90 -20.33 12.71 -24.49
C TRP A 90 -21.37 11.60 -24.65
N GLY A 91 -22.33 11.81 -25.54
CA GLY A 91 -23.30 10.78 -25.91
C GLY A 91 -22.63 9.57 -26.56
N ASP A 92 -23.31 8.43 -26.52
CA ASP A 92 -22.78 7.17 -27.05
C ASP A 92 -22.48 7.26 -28.56
N ASP A 93 -23.32 7.95 -29.33
CA ASP A 93 -23.13 8.16 -30.77
C ASP A 93 -21.82 8.89 -31.09
N PHE A 94 -21.50 9.95 -30.34
CA PHE A 94 -20.25 10.71 -30.49
C PHE A 94 -19.03 9.85 -30.16
N SER A 95 -19.11 9.06 -29.10
CA SER A 95 -18.03 8.17 -28.67
C SER A 95 -17.78 7.08 -29.70
N GLN A 96 -18.84 6.46 -30.23
CA GLN A 96 -18.75 5.46 -31.29
C GLN A 96 -18.14 6.05 -32.56
N GLU A 97 -18.63 7.19 -33.03
CA GLU A 97 -18.09 7.82 -34.25
C GLU A 97 -16.60 8.19 -34.09
N LEU A 98 -16.22 8.73 -32.92
CA LEU A 98 -14.83 9.07 -32.63
C LEU A 98 -13.92 7.84 -32.61
N THR A 99 -14.34 6.75 -31.96
CA THR A 99 -13.57 5.49 -31.94
C THR A 99 -13.47 4.82 -33.30
N ALA A 100 -14.43 5.03 -34.20
CA ALA A 100 -14.39 4.49 -35.56
C ALA A 100 -13.46 5.27 -36.50
N ARG A 101 -13.25 6.58 -36.25
CA ARG A 101 -12.54 7.48 -37.17
C ARG A 101 -11.18 7.95 -36.68
N ALA A 102 -10.90 7.90 -35.38
CA ALA A 102 -9.62 8.28 -34.82
C ALA A 102 -8.79 7.06 -34.41
N CYS A 103 -7.46 7.20 -34.44
CA CYS A 103 -6.57 6.27 -33.76
C CYS A 103 -6.61 6.57 -32.26
N MET A 104 -6.50 5.53 -31.43
CA MET A 104 -6.52 5.70 -29.97
C MET A 104 -5.20 5.24 -29.37
N PHE A 105 -4.82 5.88 -28.28
CA PHE A 105 -3.72 5.50 -27.44
C PHE A 105 -4.22 5.50 -26.00
N MET A 106 -4.11 4.37 -25.30
CA MET A 106 -4.58 4.22 -23.93
C MET A 106 -3.41 3.82 -23.02
N PRO A 107 -2.83 4.76 -22.26
CA PRO A 107 -1.88 4.42 -21.23
C PRO A 107 -2.62 3.78 -20.05
N PHE A 108 -2.28 2.53 -19.73
CA PHE A 108 -2.95 1.83 -18.62
C PHE A 108 -2.76 2.55 -17.28
N GLN A 109 -1.64 3.28 -17.11
CA GLN A 109 -1.36 4.09 -15.92
C GLN A 109 -2.54 4.96 -15.52
N LYS A 110 -3.16 5.65 -16.49
CA LYS A 110 -4.25 6.59 -16.21
C LYS A 110 -5.57 5.86 -15.92
N ALA A 111 -5.78 4.68 -16.52
CA ALA A 111 -7.05 3.95 -16.43
C ALA A 111 -7.18 3.18 -15.11
N ILE A 112 -6.05 2.72 -14.55
CA ILE A 112 -6.01 1.88 -13.35
C ILE A 112 -5.43 2.57 -12.11
N GLY A 113 -5.00 3.84 -12.20
CA GLY A 113 -4.59 4.63 -11.05
C GLY A 113 -3.09 4.60 -10.71
N GLY A 114 -2.21 4.72 -11.70
CA GLY A 114 -0.86 5.25 -11.50
C GLY A 114 0.31 4.27 -11.59
N VAL A 115 0.09 2.97 -11.86
CA VAL A 115 1.12 1.92 -11.61
C VAL A 115 1.55 1.09 -12.83
N SER A 116 1.42 1.55 -14.08
CA SER A 116 1.84 0.75 -15.23
C SER A 116 2.54 1.51 -16.35
N GLY A 117 3.68 0.99 -16.81
CA GLY A 117 4.42 1.46 -18.00
C GLY A 117 3.89 0.87 -19.32
N TYR A 118 2.64 0.44 -19.37
CA TYR A 118 2.04 -0.26 -20.52
C TYR A 118 0.97 0.59 -21.20
N PHE A 119 0.79 0.41 -22.50
CA PHE A 119 -0.21 1.11 -23.29
C PHE A 119 -0.79 0.22 -24.39
N VAL A 120 -2.03 0.51 -24.80
CA VAL A 120 -2.63 -0.03 -26.03
C VAL A 120 -2.75 1.09 -27.04
N ALA A 121 -2.46 0.80 -28.31
CA ALA A 121 -2.75 1.70 -29.42
C ALA A 121 -3.69 1.00 -30.41
N THR A 122 -4.70 1.71 -30.89
CA THR A 122 -5.56 1.28 -32.00
C THR A 122 -5.36 2.20 -33.18
N PHE A 123 -5.35 1.63 -34.38
CA PHE A 123 -5.11 2.37 -35.62
C PHE A 123 -6.27 2.14 -36.58
N THR A 124 -6.68 3.18 -37.29
CA THR A 124 -7.65 3.06 -38.38
C THR A 124 -7.02 2.30 -39.56
N PRO A 125 -7.82 1.67 -40.43
CA PRO A 125 -7.30 1.01 -41.65
C PRO A 125 -6.45 1.94 -42.53
N GLN A 126 -6.85 3.21 -42.62
CA GLN A 126 -6.15 4.26 -43.36
C GLN A 126 -4.80 4.58 -42.72
N ALA A 127 -4.74 4.71 -41.38
CA ALA A 127 -3.49 4.93 -40.67
C ALA A 127 -2.52 3.75 -40.80
N LEU A 128 -3.03 2.52 -40.77
CA LEU A 128 -2.21 1.32 -41.00
C LEU A 128 -1.59 1.29 -42.41
N ARG A 129 -2.35 1.68 -43.45
CA ARG A 129 -1.82 1.84 -44.81
C ARG A 129 -0.72 2.91 -44.88
N LEU A 130 -0.92 4.04 -44.18
CA LEU A 130 0.08 5.11 -44.10
C LEU A 130 1.37 4.63 -43.42
N ILE A 131 1.25 3.92 -42.29
CA ILE A 131 2.37 3.32 -41.57
C ILE A 131 3.12 2.34 -42.48
N GLU A 132 2.40 1.47 -43.19
CA GLU A 132 2.99 0.51 -44.11
C GLU A 132 3.77 1.21 -45.23
N ARG A 133 3.17 2.22 -45.88
CA ARG A 133 3.84 3.03 -46.92
C ARG A 133 5.10 3.69 -46.40
N ASN A 134 5.01 4.37 -45.26
CA ASN A 134 6.15 5.09 -44.67
C ASN A 134 7.26 4.15 -44.20
N GLN A 135 6.97 2.89 -43.86
CA GLN A 135 8.00 1.93 -43.48
C GLN A 135 8.66 1.20 -44.66
N ARG A 136 8.00 1.20 -45.83
CA ARG A 136 8.59 0.76 -47.11
C ARG A 136 9.55 1.79 -47.66
N ASP A 137 9.16 3.06 -47.60
CA ASP A 137 9.95 4.20 -48.09
C ASP A 137 10.01 5.30 -47.02
N PRO A 138 10.87 5.14 -45.99
CA PRO A 138 10.93 6.09 -44.90
C PRO A 138 11.74 7.31 -45.31
N SER A 139 11.19 8.51 -45.09
CA SER A 139 11.89 9.78 -45.34
C SER A 139 13.08 10.03 -44.39
N TRP A 140 13.25 9.20 -43.34
CA TRP A 140 14.36 9.24 -42.39
C TRP A 140 14.56 7.88 -41.72
N ALA A 141 15.70 7.67 -41.05
CA ALA A 141 16.01 6.40 -40.40
C ALA A 141 15.10 6.10 -39.20
N ILE A 142 14.16 5.16 -39.33
CA ILE A 142 13.27 4.73 -38.24
C ILE A 142 14.00 3.72 -37.33
N PRO A 143 14.15 3.99 -36.02
CA PRO A 143 14.70 3.04 -35.05
C PRO A 143 13.99 1.69 -35.10
N ARG A 144 14.74 0.59 -34.92
CA ARG A 144 14.19 -0.78 -34.98
C ARG A 144 13.00 -0.99 -34.03
N GLN A 145 13.02 -0.36 -32.87
CA GLN A 145 11.95 -0.44 -31.86
C GLN A 145 10.63 0.23 -32.30
N LEU A 146 10.67 1.12 -33.29
CA LEU A 146 9.51 1.85 -33.82
C LEU A 146 8.99 1.26 -35.15
N LYS A 147 9.59 0.16 -35.63
CA LYS A 147 9.17 -0.52 -36.86
C LYS A 147 8.00 -1.46 -36.58
N ILE A 148 6.79 -0.94 -36.77
CA ILE A 148 5.52 -1.67 -36.61
C ILE A 148 5.27 -2.66 -37.78
N ALA A 149 5.71 -2.34 -39.00
CA ALA A 149 5.59 -3.22 -40.16
C ALA A 149 6.86 -4.08 -40.27
N VAL A 150 6.68 -5.40 -40.30
CA VAL A 150 7.80 -6.35 -40.32
C VAL A 150 8.07 -6.85 -41.74
N PRO A 151 9.28 -7.33 -42.04
CA PRO A 151 9.60 -7.96 -43.32
C PRO A 151 8.69 -9.17 -43.57
N VAL A 152 8.05 -9.22 -44.73
CA VAL A 152 7.23 -10.36 -45.17
C VAL A 152 8.10 -11.60 -45.35
N ASP A 153 9.33 -11.42 -45.84
CA ASP A 153 10.36 -12.46 -45.87
C ASP A 153 11.41 -12.20 -44.76
N PRO A 154 11.45 -13.02 -43.69
CA PRO A 154 12.41 -12.89 -42.61
C PRO A 154 13.88 -12.98 -43.05
N LYS A 155 14.16 -13.62 -44.20
CA LYS A 155 15.52 -13.74 -44.75
C LYS A 155 15.98 -12.47 -45.45
N ARG A 156 15.08 -11.53 -45.72
CA ARG A 156 15.38 -10.24 -46.37
C ARG A 156 14.97 -9.07 -45.45
N PRO A 157 15.53 -8.95 -44.23
CA PRO A 157 15.02 -8.03 -43.22
C PRO A 157 15.23 -6.54 -43.55
N LEU A 158 16.21 -6.24 -44.39
CA LEU A 158 16.57 -4.88 -44.79
C LEU A 158 16.00 -4.50 -46.16
N SER A 159 15.84 -5.46 -47.07
CA SER A 159 15.52 -5.23 -48.49
C SER A 159 14.21 -5.85 -48.97
N GLY A 160 13.52 -6.62 -48.13
CA GLY A 160 12.26 -7.27 -48.47
C GLY A 160 11.07 -6.35 -48.22
N ASP A 161 9.95 -6.66 -48.87
CA ASP A 161 8.68 -5.97 -48.63
C ASP A 161 8.30 -6.05 -47.15
N ARG A 162 7.74 -4.95 -46.64
CA ARG A 162 7.24 -4.85 -45.28
C ARG A 162 5.73 -4.72 -45.29
N SER A 163 5.09 -5.36 -44.32
CA SER A 163 3.66 -5.22 -44.14
C SER A 163 3.25 -5.27 -42.68
N VAL A 164 2.19 -4.53 -42.36
CA VAL A 164 1.50 -4.61 -41.07
C VAL A 164 0.67 -5.89 -40.94
N ALA A 165 0.31 -6.52 -42.06
CA ALA A 165 -0.50 -7.75 -42.12
C ALA A 165 0.22 -9.01 -41.62
N VAL A 166 1.54 -8.93 -41.40
CA VAL A 166 2.37 -10.01 -40.82
C VAL A 166 3.01 -9.59 -39.49
N GLY A 167 2.67 -8.40 -38.99
CA GLY A 167 3.18 -7.83 -37.73
C GLY A 167 2.38 -8.27 -36.51
N PRO A 168 2.77 -7.84 -35.29
CA PRO A 168 2.11 -8.22 -34.04
C PRO A 168 0.81 -7.44 -33.82
N ILE A 169 -0.11 -7.48 -34.79
CA ILE A 169 -1.38 -6.77 -34.78
C ILE A 169 -2.52 -7.76 -34.55
N TYR A 170 -3.43 -7.39 -33.65
CA TYR A 170 -4.68 -8.11 -33.43
C TYR A 170 -5.74 -7.64 -34.44
N ASP A 171 -6.34 -8.59 -35.14
CA ASP A 171 -7.49 -8.38 -36.02
C ASP A 171 -8.79 -8.70 -35.27
N PRO A 172 -9.60 -7.68 -34.94
CA PRO A 172 -10.85 -7.89 -34.23
C PRO A 172 -11.95 -8.51 -35.09
N GLN A 173 -11.91 -8.41 -36.42
CA GLN A 173 -12.93 -9.02 -37.29
C GLN A 173 -12.71 -10.52 -37.43
N GLY A 174 -11.44 -10.93 -37.51
CA GLY A 174 -11.04 -12.33 -37.57
C GLY A 174 -10.76 -12.98 -36.21
N ASP A 175 -10.89 -12.23 -35.10
CA ASP A 175 -10.56 -12.64 -33.72
C ASP A 175 -9.22 -13.39 -33.62
N LYS A 176 -8.17 -12.81 -34.23
CA LYS A 176 -6.87 -13.46 -34.37
C LYS A 176 -5.70 -12.47 -34.41
N MET A 177 -4.52 -12.94 -34.02
CA MET A 177 -3.27 -12.22 -34.27
C MET A 177 -2.82 -12.45 -35.72
N LEU A 178 -2.48 -11.38 -36.44
CA LEU A 178 -2.06 -11.43 -37.85
C LEU A 178 -0.58 -11.81 -38.04
N GLY A 179 0.23 -11.88 -36.97
CA GLY A 179 1.66 -12.15 -37.07
C GLY A 179 2.31 -12.65 -35.78
N GLY A 180 3.62 -12.91 -35.85
CA GLY A 180 4.41 -13.46 -34.74
C GLY A 180 4.59 -12.48 -33.58
N VAL A 181 4.44 -12.98 -32.35
CA VAL A 181 4.70 -12.22 -31.12
C VAL A 181 6.20 -11.92 -31.03
N ILE A 182 6.58 -10.64 -30.98
CA ILE A 182 7.98 -10.28 -30.69
C ILE A 182 8.27 -10.63 -29.23
N ASN A 183 9.09 -11.67 -29.04
CA ASN A 183 9.72 -12.16 -27.81
C ASN A 183 8.78 -12.63 -26.65
N THR A 184 9.32 -13.54 -25.84
CA THR A 184 8.67 -14.25 -24.73
C THR A 184 8.16 -13.33 -23.60
N TYR A 185 8.71 -12.12 -23.44
CA TYR A 185 8.24 -11.16 -22.44
C TYR A 185 6.89 -10.54 -22.83
N SER A 186 6.56 -10.46 -24.12
CA SER A 186 5.32 -9.87 -24.60
C SER A 186 4.08 -10.74 -24.36
N ALA A 187 4.22 -12.07 -24.32
CA ALA A 187 3.10 -12.98 -24.08
C ALA A 187 2.64 -13.00 -22.61
N LEU A 188 3.59 -12.97 -21.66
CA LEU A 188 3.29 -12.82 -20.23
C LEU A 188 2.66 -11.46 -19.93
N ALA A 189 3.18 -10.39 -20.55
CA ALA A 189 2.59 -9.06 -20.44
C ALA A 189 1.19 -8.98 -21.06
N PHE A 190 0.95 -9.63 -22.21
CA PHE A 190 -0.37 -9.71 -22.85
C PHE A 190 -1.37 -10.49 -21.99
N ALA A 191 -0.97 -11.62 -21.38
CA ALA A 191 -1.83 -12.40 -20.50
C ALA A 191 -2.18 -11.65 -19.22
N GLU A 192 -1.20 -11.08 -18.52
CA GLU A 192 -1.43 -10.31 -17.29
C GLU A 192 -2.30 -9.07 -17.56
N THR A 193 -2.08 -8.38 -18.69
CA THR A 193 -2.88 -7.22 -19.11
C THR A 193 -4.30 -7.62 -19.49
N THR A 194 -4.48 -8.65 -20.32
CA THR A 194 -5.81 -9.10 -20.75
C THR A 194 -6.64 -9.62 -19.57
N PHE A 195 -6.06 -10.45 -18.70
CA PHE A 195 -6.75 -10.94 -17.50
C PHE A 195 -6.97 -9.84 -16.46
N GLY A 196 -6.04 -8.89 -16.35
CA GLY A 196 -6.20 -7.70 -15.51
C GLY A 196 -7.34 -6.81 -15.99
N LEU A 197 -7.50 -6.64 -17.31
CA LEU A 197 -8.59 -5.89 -17.91
C LEU A 197 -9.92 -6.58 -17.73
N LEU A 198 -10.03 -7.88 -18.03
CA LEU A 198 -11.25 -8.65 -17.81
C LEU A 198 -11.66 -8.66 -16.32
N ARG A 199 -10.69 -8.68 -15.39
CA ARG A 199 -10.96 -8.56 -13.96
C ARG A 199 -11.44 -7.16 -13.58
N SER A 200 -10.86 -6.12 -14.17
CA SER A 200 -11.26 -4.73 -13.95
C SER A 200 -12.64 -4.46 -14.52
N GLU A 201 -12.95 -4.96 -15.72
CA GLU A 201 -14.27 -4.90 -16.34
C GLU A 201 -15.32 -5.61 -15.49
N ARG A 202 -15.05 -6.82 -14.98
CA ARG A 202 -15.98 -7.50 -14.05
C ARG A 202 -16.26 -6.70 -12.78
N ARG A 203 -15.28 -5.92 -12.30
CA ARG A 203 -15.41 -5.10 -11.09
C ARG A 203 -16.09 -3.75 -11.35
N LEU A 204 -15.76 -3.10 -12.45
CA LEU A 204 -16.15 -1.72 -12.75
C LEU A 204 -17.32 -1.62 -13.74
N GLY A 205 -17.57 -2.67 -14.51
CA GLY A 205 -18.51 -2.70 -15.62
C GLY A 205 -17.93 -2.15 -16.93
N PRO A 206 -18.74 -2.16 -18.00
CA PRO A 206 -18.36 -1.66 -19.33
C PRO A 206 -18.05 -0.16 -19.33
N VAL A 207 -17.41 0.31 -20.41
CA VAL A 207 -17.04 1.73 -20.61
C VAL A 207 -18.24 2.68 -20.49
N GLU A 208 -19.43 2.25 -20.93
CA GLU A 208 -20.68 3.03 -20.77
C GLU A 208 -21.01 3.31 -19.30
N ASN A 209 -20.80 2.34 -18.42
CA ASN A 209 -21.01 2.53 -16.98
C ASN A 209 -19.94 3.46 -16.37
N LEU A 210 -18.70 3.38 -16.87
CA LEU A 210 -17.64 4.33 -16.50
C LEU A 210 -18.03 5.75 -16.92
N ASN A 211 -18.48 5.96 -18.15
CA ASN A 211 -18.95 7.27 -18.65
C ASN A 211 -20.09 7.83 -17.79
N ARG A 212 -21.12 7.01 -17.51
CA ARG A 212 -22.26 7.43 -16.69
C ARG A 212 -21.83 7.87 -15.28
N ARG A 213 -20.91 7.13 -14.66
CA ARG A 213 -20.36 7.50 -13.35
C ARG A 213 -19.48 8.75 -13.41
N SER A 214 -18.70 8.95 -14.48
CA SER A 214 -17.93 10.18 -14.66
C SER A 214 -18.82 11.41 -14.75
N THR A 215 -19.93 11.32 -15.48
CA THR A 215 -20.95 12.39 -15.51
C THR A 215 -21.51 12.64 -14.12
N ALA A 216 -21.94 11.58 -13.42
CA ALA A 216 -22.46 11.71 -12.05
C ALA A 216 -21.44 12.32 -11.07
N ASN A 217 -20.16 11.93 -11.17
CA ASN A 217 -19.07 12.46 -10.35
C ASN A 217 -18.83 13.95 -10.66
N ARG A 218 -18.89 14.33 -11.94
CA ARG A 218 -18.79 15.73 -12.38
C ARG A 218 -19.96 16.56 -11.86
N ASP A 219 -21.18 16.03 -11.85
CA ASP A 219 -22.34 16.72 -11.30
C ASP A 219 -22.24 16.86 -9.77
N ALA A 220 -21.83 15.79 -9.08
CA ALA A 220 -21.61 15.79 -7.64
C ALA A 220 -20.58 16.85 -7.20
N ILE A 221 -19.44 16.95 -7.92
CA ILE A 221 -18.44 17.97 -7.59
C ILE A 221 -18.93 19.39 -7.91
N ASN A 222 -19.66 19.58 -9.02
CA ASN A 222 -20.22 20.89 -9.36
C ASN A 222 -21.20 21.35 -8.26
N ASP A 223 -22.10 20.47 -7.83
CA ASP A 223 -23.07 20.74 -6.78
C ASP A 223 -22.39 21.00 -5.43
N TRP A 224 -21.46 20.13 -5.02
CA TRP A 224 -20.73 20.28 -3.74
C TRP A 224 -19.93 21.60 -3.73
N VAL A 225 -19.20 21.92 -4.81
CA VAL A 225 -18.40 23.15 -4.90
C VAL A 225 -19.26 24.40 -4.94
N SER A 226 -20.45 24.34 -5.56
CA SER A 226 -21.39 25.47 -5.56
C SER A 226 -21.84 25.88 -4.15
N ARG A 227 -21.88 24.91 -3.22
CA ARG A 227 -22.25 25.09 -1.81
C ARG A 227 -21.05 25.29 -0.88
N SER A 228 -19.83 25.05 -1.34
CA SER A 228 -18.63 25.24 -0.53
C SER A 228 -18.32 26.73 -0.34
N ALA A 229 -17.84 27.11 0.85
CA ALA A 229 -17.29 28.45 1.08
C ALA A 229 -15.78 28.53 0.78
N VAL A 230 -15.11 27.39 0.62
CA VAL A 230 -13.64 27.28 0.63
C VAL A 230 -13.08 26.85 -0.72
N LEU A 231 -13.74 25.93 -1.43
CA LEU A 231 -13.24 25.41 -2.70
C LEU A 231 -14.01 26.00 -3.88
N ARG A 232 -13.31 26.23 -5.01
CA ARG A 232 -13.86 26.67 -6.29
C ARG A 232 -13.25 25.87 -7.43
N LEU A 233 -14.00 25.71 -8.51
CA LEU A 233 -13.48 25.13 -9.75
C LEU A 233 -12.55 26.13 -10.42
N SER A 234 -11.34 25.69 -10.77
CA SER A 234 -10.35 26.57 -11.44
C SER A 234 -10.70 26.82 -12.90
N VAL A 235 -11.48 25.93 -13.52
CA VAL A 235 -11.94 26.05 -14.91
C VAL A 235 -13.34 26.70 -14.91
N PRO A 236 -13.46 27.98 -15.34
CA PRO A 236 -14.72 28.72 -15.22
C PRO A 236 -15.77 28.19 -16.19
N ASP A 237 -15.39 27.92 -17.44
CA ASP A 237 -16.26 27.40 -18.48
C ASP A 237 -16.70 25.96 -18.17
N PRO A 238 -18.00 25.71 -17.90
CA PRO A 238 -18.52 24.38 -17.62
C PRO A 238 -18.29 23.38 -18.75
N GLU A 239 -18.29 23.80 -20.02
CA GLU A 239 -18.14 22.89 -21.16
C GLU A 239 -16.70 22.34 -21.27
N ARG A 240 -15.74 23.06 -20.68
CA ARG A 240 -14.32 22.70 -20.67
C ARG A 240 -13.86 22.00 -19.39
N ARG A 241 -14.77 21.67 -18.46
CA ARG A 241 -14.44 20.94 -17.23
C ARG A 241 -14.31 19.44 -17.51
N GLY A 242 -13.15 18.87 -17.22
CA GLY A 242 -12.96 17.42 -17.31
C GLY A 242 -13.79 16.63 -16.29
N ALA A 243 -14.12 15.37 -16.64
CA ALA A 243 -14.80 14.45 -15.73
C ALA A 243 -13.90 13.31 -15.23
N ALA A 244 -12.65 13.22 -15.68
CA ALA A 244 -11.62 12.37 -15.07
C ALA A 244 -10.81 13.10 -13.98
N VAL A 245 -10.57 14.38 -14.19
CA VAL A 245 -9.73 15.22 -13.32
C VAL A 245 -10.34 16.60 -13.22
N THR A 246 -10.43 17.10 -12.00
CA THR A 246 -10.92 18.46 -11.71
C THR A 246 -9.87 19.26 -10.96
N LEU A 247 -9.65 20.50 -11.40
CA LEU A 247 -8.79 21.46 -10.71
C LEU A 247 -9.62 22.29 -9.74
N LEU A 248 -9.22 22.25 -8.47
CA LEU A 248 -9.83 22.99 -7.38
C LEU A 248 -8.86 24.05 -6.89
N LYS A 249 -9.38 25.26 -6.71
CA LYS A 249 -8.70 26.38 -6.08
C LYS A 249 -9.36 26.62 -4.73
N VAL A 250 -8.57 26.91 -3.72
CA VAL A 250 -9.04 27.42 -2.45
C VAL A 250 -9.27 28.93 -2.59
N VAL A 251 -10.43 29.38 -2.14
CA VAL A 251 -10.77 30.81 -2.03
C VAL A 251 -10.96 31.13 -0.56
N ASP A 252 -10.07 31.99 -0.05
CA ASP A 252 -10.06 32.40 1.35
C ASP A 252 -9.75 33.91 1.43
N PRO A 253 -10.78 34.78 1.35
CA PRO A 253 -10.60 36.23 1.24
C PRO A 253 -9.76 36.84 2.36
N ALA A 254 -9.73 36.20 3.54
CA ALA A 254 -8.95 36.66 4.68
C ALA A 254 -7.44 36.47 4.51
N LEU A 255 -7.01 35.63 3.56
CA LEU A 255 -5.61 35.24 3.40
C LEU A 255 -5.04 35.46 2.00
N GLU A 256 -5.87 35.87 1.02
CA GLU A 256 -5.44 36.13 -0.36
C GLU A 256 -4.28 37.14 -0.49
N SER A 257 -4.14 38.08 0.45
CA SER A 257 -3.08 39.10 0.48
C SER A 257 -1.91 38.79 1.44
N SER A 258 -1.97 37.70 2.20
CA SER A 258 -1.08 37.44 3.34
C SER A 258 0.23 36.71 3.02
N GLY A 259 0.38 36.16 1.81
CA GLY A 259 1.49 35.27 1.45
C GLY A 259 1.47 33.89 2.13
N LEU A 260 0.53 33.63 3.06
CA LEU A 260 0.43 32.38 3.81
C LEU A 260 -0.24 31.25 3.03
N HIS A 261 -1.00 31.57 1.97
CA HIS A 261 -1.75 30.62 1.16
C HIS A 261 -0.90 29.42 0.72
N THR A 262 0.26 29.66 0.11
CA THR A 262 1.16 28.60 -0.36
C THR A 262 1.61 27.66 0.76
N ARG A 263 1.87 28.19 1.96
CA ARG A 263 2.27 27.38 3.12
C ARG A 263 1.11 26.54 3.63
N ILE A 264 -0.10 27.11 3.68
CA ILE A 264 -1.29 26.38 4.10
C ILE A 264 -1.59 25.23 3.13
N ILE A 265 -1.48 25.46 1.81
CA ILE A 265 -1.65 24.42 0.81
C ILE A 265 -0.56 23.33 0.91
N ALA A 266 0.69 23.70 1.21
CA ALA A 266 1.74 22.70 1.45
C ALA A 266 1.43 21.85 2.68
N ARG A 267 0.99 22.48 3.78
CA ARG A 267 0.68 21.83 5.05
C ARG A 267 -0.58 20.95 4.95
N SER A 268 -1.59 21.35 4.18
CA SER A 268 -2.78 20.53 3.92
C SER A 268 -2.42 19.28 3.12
N LYS A 269 -1.51 19.38 2.13
CA LYS A 269 -1.00 18.23 1.38
C LYS A 269 -0.24 17.26 2.26
N GLN A 270 0.51 17.76 3.25
CA GLN A 270 1.18 16.91 4.24
C GLN A 270 0.17 16.09 5.06
N LEU A 271 -0.92 16.73 5.51
CA LEU A 271 -2.01 16.06 6.25
C LEU A 271 -2.80 15.06 5.38
N LEU A 272 -2.94 15.32 4.08
CA LEU A 272 -3.54 14.37 3.14
C LEU A 272 -2.62 13.17 2.85
N GLY A 273 -1.30 13.30 3.09
CA GLY A 273 -0.31 12.22 2.99
C GLY A 273 -0.33 11.26 4.18
N TYR A 274 0.71 10.42 4.28
CA TYR A 274 0.89 9.51 5.42
C TYR A 274 1.56 10.21 6.62
N GLU A 275 2.29 11.31 6.37
CA GLU A 275 3.14 11.99 7.35
C GLU A 275 2.36 12.72 8.43
N GLY A 276 1.18 13.27 8.11
CA GLY A 276 0.42 14.09 9.05
C GLY A 276 1.05 15.47 9.29
N ILE A 277 0.58 16.19 10.30
CA ILE A 277 1.14 17.51 10.67
C ILE A 277 1.31 17.61 12.19
N THR A 278 2.38 18.26 12.62
CA THR A 278 2.60 18.57 14.05
C THR A 278 2.40 20.06 14.26
N ARG A 279 1.55 20.42 15.21
CA ARG A 279 1.26 21.81 15.58
C ARG A 279 2.33 22.39 16.52
N PRO A 280 2.43 23.71 16.67
CA PRO A 280 3.38 24.35 17.60
C PRO A 280 3.28 23.87 19.05
N ASP A 281 2.11 23.38 19.47
CA ASP A 281 1.86 22.79 20.80
C ASP A 281 2.42 21.36 20.96
N GLY A 282 3.08 20.83 19.92
CA GLY A 282 3.65 19.48 19.89
C GLY A 282 2.64 18.37 19.56
N LYS A 283 1.34 18.67 19.37
CA LYS A 283 0.35 17.67 19.02
C LYS A 283 0.49 17.25 17.57
N HIS A 284 0.71 15.95 17.38
CA HIS A 284 0.73 15.34 16.06
C HIS A 284 -0.67 14.91 15.62
N GLU A 285 -1.06 15.33 14.43
CA GLU A 285 -2.26 14.88 13.74
C GLU A 285 -1.84 13.92 12.63
N PRO A 286 -2.25 12.64 12.68
CA PRO A 286 -1.82 11.64 11.71
C PRO A 286 -2.34 11.95 10.31
N GLY A 287 -1.58 11.53 9.31
CA GLY A 287 -1.95 11.66 7.91
C GLY A 287 -3.16 10.82 7.53
N LEU A 288 -3.95 11.30 6.56
CA LEU A 288 -5.16 10.63 6.09
C LEU A 288 -4.90 9.53 5.05
N ASP A 289 -3.68 9.42 4.50
CA ASP A 289 -3.30 8.46 3.45
C ASP A 289 -4.20 8.50 2.20
N VAL A 290 -4.59 9.71 1.81
CA VAL A 290 -5.43 9.99 0.63
C VAL A 290 -4.68 10.74 -0.47
N ALA A 291 -3.40 11.07 -0.29
CA ALA A 291 -2.59 11.80 -1.27
C ALA A 291 -2.57 11.14 -2.67
N ARG A 292 -2.67 9.81 -2.76
CA ARG A 292 -2.80 9.08 -4.04
C ARG A 292 -4.03 9.46 -4.87
N TYR A 293 -5.05 10.07 -4.25
CA TYR A 293 -6.27 10.57 -4.92
C TYR A 293 -6.19 12.06 -5.28
N VAL A 294 -5.11 12.75 -4.86
CA VAL A 294 -4.88 14.18 -5.06
C VAL A 294 -3.41 14.42 -5.41
N ASN A 295 -3.06 14.40 -6.70
CA ASN A 295 -1.68 14.68 -7.12
C ASN A 295 -1.54 16.11 -7.63
N ALA A 296 -0.90 16.98 -6.85
CA ALA A 296 -0.41 18.26 -7.33
C ALA A 296 1.00 18.09 -7.91
N PHE A 297 1.14 18.13 -9.23
CA PHE A 297 2.44 18.46 -9.80
C PHE A 297 2.73 19.94 -9.53
N PRO A 298 3.98 20.33 -9.21
CA PRO A 298 4.37 21.74 -9.19
C PRO A 298 4.08 22.38 -10.56
N GLY A 299 3.43 23.55 -10.57
CA GLY A 299 3.30 24.39 -11.78
C GLY A 299 2.03 24.26 -12.62
N THR A 300 0.97 23.57 -12.15
CA THR A 300 -0.35 23.55 -12.83
C THR A 300 -1.31 24.57 -12.17
N PRO A 301 -2.22 25.25 -12.91
CA PRO A 301 -3.21 26.15 -12.28
C PRO A 301 -4.08 25.41 -11.27
N GLY A 302 -4.31 25.97 -10.08
CA GLY A 302 -5.15 25.40 -9.01
C GLY A 302 -4.35 24.85 -7.81
N ASP A 303 -5.00 24.75 -6.65
CA ASP A 303 -4.38 24.31 -5.40
C ASP A 303 -4.38 22.77 -5.25
N TYR A 304 -5.44 22.12 -5.74
CA TYR A 304 -5.62 20.68 -5.75
C TYR A 304 -6.06 20.17 -7.12
N ARG A 305 -5.61 18.96 -7.47
CA ARG A 305 -6.05 18.20 -8.64
C ARG A 305 -6.72 16.92 -8.16
N ALA A 306 -8.04 16.87 -8.24
CA ALA A 306 -8.85 15.74 -7.79
C ALA A 306 -9.10 14.76 -8.95
N TRP A 307 -8.81 13.48 -8.74
CA TRP A 307 -9.11 12.41 -9.70
C TRP A 307 -10.54 11.91 -9.47
N ILE A 308 -11.47 12.30 -10.34
CA ILE A 308 -12.91 12.08 -10.18
C ILE A 308 -13.53 11.15 -11.23
N GLY A 309 -12.71 10.47 -12.03
CA GLY A 309 -13.18 9.59 -13.10
C GLY A 309 -14.09 8.45 -12.65
N GLY A 310 -14.82 7.87 -13.60
CA GLY A 310 -15.90 6.90 -13.36
C GLY A 310 -15.47 5.54 -12.82
N VAL A 311 -14.19 5.33 -12.56
CA VAL A 311 -13.70 4.18 -11.77
C VAL A 311 -14.16 4.28 -10.30
N ARG A 312 -14.43 5.51 -9.83
CA ARG A 312 -14.90 5.80 -8.46
C ARG A 312 -16.41 5.88 -8.37
N ALA A 313 -16.94 5.51 -7.20
CA ALA A 313 -18.33 5.81 -6.87
C ALA A 313 -18.48 7.31 -6.52
N PRO A 314 -19.65 7.94 -6.76
CA PRO A 314 -19.89 9.34 -6.40
C PRO A 314 -19.64 9.66 -4.92
N ASP A 315 -19.94 8.73 -4.01
CA ASP A 315 -19.72 8.92 -2.57
C ASP A 315 -18.22 9.09 -2.22
N ASP A 316 -17.33 8.41 -2.95
CA ASP A 316 -15.88 8.59 -2.80
C ASP A 316 -15.45 10.02 -3.17
N ILE A 317 -16.14 10.64 -4.14
CA ILE A 317 -15.85 12.01 -4.58
C ILE A 317 -16.27 13.01 -3.51
N ILE A 318 -17.43 12.80 -2.89
CA ILE A 318 -17.90 13.65 -1.79
C ILE A 318 -16.94 13.54 -0.60
N ALA A 319 -16.60 12.31 -0.19
CA ALA A 319 -15.64 12.07 0.88
C ALA A 319 -14.26 12.69 0.60
N LEU A 320 -13.81 12.68 -0.66
CA LEU A 320 -12.59 13.35 -1.07
C LEU A 320 -12.66 14.88 -0.85
N LEU A 321 -13.75 15.51 -1.27
CA LEU A 321 -13.94 16.97 -1.12
C LEU A 321 -14.04 17.39 0.34
N ASP A 322 -14.74 16.61 1.17
CA ASP A 322 -14.81 16.83 2.61
C ASP A 322 -13.43 16.73 3.26
N ASN A 323 -12.62 15.73 2.87
CA ASN A 323 -11.24 15.59 3.34
C ASN A 323 -10.34 16.74 2.87
N LEU A 324 -10.51 17.24 1.64
CA LEU A 324 -9.77 18.39 1.14
C LEU A 324 -10.10 19.67 1.94
N GLN A 325 -11.38 19.91 2.21
CA GLN A 325 -11.81 21.05 3.02
C GLN A 325 -11.33 20.91 4.46
N TYR A 326 -11.48 19.72 5.07
CA TYR A 326 -10.98 19.42 6.39
C TYR A 326 -9.47 19.70 6.48
N ALA A 327 -8.68 19.11 5.59
CA ALA A 327 -7.23 19.25 5.60
C ALA A 327 -6.79 20.70 5.41
N TYR A 328 -7.45 21.45 4.53
CA TYR A 328 -7.19 22.89 4.36
C TYR A 328 -7.45 23.68 5.64
N LEU A 329 -8.61 23.49 6.28
CA LEU A 329 -8.97 24.22 7.50
C LEU A 329 -8.04 23.89 8.67
N ARG A 330 -7.65 22.61 8.81
CA ARG A 330 -6.67 22.17 9.82
C ARG A 330 -5.29 22.75 9.58
N ALA A 331 -4.84 22.75 8.33
CA ALA A 331 -3.58 23.36 7.93
C ALA A 331 -3.57 24.88 8.13
N LYS A 332 -4.68 25.55 7.81
CA LYS A 332 -4.86 26.99 8.05
C LYS A 332 -4.68 27.32 9.52
N ALA A 333 -5.35 26.58 10.40
CA ALA A 333 -5.20 26.74 11.85
C ALA A 333 -3.75 26.53 12.28
N ALA A 334 -3.11 25.43 11.86
CA ALA A 334 -1.73 25.14 12.23
C ALA A 334 -0.74 26.22 11.77
N VAL A 335 -0.87 26.72 10.53
CA VAL A 335 0.03 27.78 10.01
C VAL A 335 -0.21 29.11 10.72
N ILE A 336 -1.46 29.46 11.02
CA ILE A 336 -1.77 30.67 11.81
C ILE A 336 -1.22 30.54 13.23
N GLU A 337 -1.35 29.36 13.84
CA GLU A 337 -0.75 29.04 15.15
C GLU A 337 0.78 29.20 15.12
N GLU A 338 1.45 28.74 14.06
CA GLU A 338 2.89 28.92 13.87
C GLU A 338 3.29 30.39 13.77
N GLU A 339 2.52 31.22 13.05
CA GLU A 339 2.83 32.65 12.92
C GLU A 339 2.60 33.42 14.22
N LEU A 340 1.51 33.15 14.92
CA LEU A 340 1.22 33.78 16.20
C LEU A 340 2.21 33.34 17.29
N ALA A 341 2.64 32.07 17.29
CA ALA A 341 3.70 31.61 18.18
C ALA A 341 5.03 32.36 17.96
N LYS A 342 5.38 32.71 16.72
CA LYS A 342 6.56 33.57 16.43
C LYS A 342 6.41 34.98 16.99
N LEU A 343 5.19 35.46 17.15
CA LEU A 343 4.87 36.76 17.75
C LEU A 343 4.74 36.71 19.28
N GLY A 344 4.97 35.53 19.88
CA GLY A 344 4.92 35.34 21.33
C GLY A 344 3.51 35.08 21.88
N GLU A 345 2.51 34.85 21.02
CA GLU A 345 1.15 34.50 21.44
C GLU A 345 1.10 33.01 21.83
N CYS A 346 0.58 32.72 23.03
CA CYS A 346 0.36 31.37 23.51
C CYS A 346 -1.09 30.94 23.28
N PHE A 347 -1.28 29.84 22.57
CA PHE A 347 -2.62 29.27 22.36
C PHE A 347 -3.02 28.41 23.57
N PRO A 348 -4.15 28.72 24.24
CA PRO A 348 -4.68 27.84 25.26
C PRO A 348 -5.11 26.52 24.62
N GLN A 349 -4.65 25.40 25.16
CA GLN A 349 -5.14 24.08 24.77
C GLN A 349 -6.68 24.05 24.96
N PRO A 350 -7.49 23.65 23.96
CA PRO A 350 -8.81 23.16 24.30
C PRO A 350 -8.60 21.99 25.26
N SER A 351 -9.21 22.05 26.43
CA SER A 351 -9.09 21.07 27.50
C SER A 351 -9.75 19.74 27.12
N ASN A 352 -9.25 19.11 26.07
CA ASN A 352 -9.18 17.67 25.94
C ASN A 352 -7.82 17.17 26.45
N THR A 353 -7.22 17.91 27.39
CA THR A 353 -6.82 17.25 28.61
C THR A 353 -8.05 16.51 29.17
N VAL A 354 -8.19 15.24 28.80
CA VAL A 354 -8.13 14.27 29.89
C VAL A 354 -6.89 14.70 30.64
N GLU A 355 -7.05 15.41 31.76
CA GLU A 355 -5.94 15.79 32.60
C GLU A 355 -5.07 14.54 32.78
N HIS A 356 -3.96 14.49 32.03
CA HIS A 356 -2.76 13.82 32.46
C HIS A 356 -1.99 14.77 33.39
N GLY A 357 -2.67 15.80 33.93
CA GLY A 357 -2.37 16.32 35.24
C GLY A 357 -2.37 15.12 36.18
N ARG A 358 -1.22 14.86 36.77
CA ARG A 358 -1.02 13.80 37.73
C ARG A 358 -2.13 13.90 38.78
N LYS A 359 -3.14 13.02 38.74
CA LYS A 359 -4.14 12.84 39.82
C LYS A 359 -3.53 12.20 41.06
N GLY A 360 -2.21 12.28 41.20
CA GLY A 360 -1.45 11.78 42.31
C GLY A 360 -1.10 12.92 43.26
N ASN A 361 -0.99 12.59 44.55
CA ASN A 361 -0.52 13.54 45.55
C ASN A 361 0.85 14.09 45.11
N ALA A 362 0.97 15.41 44.89
CA ALA A 362 2.19 16.05 44.39
C ALA A 362 3.41 15.82 45.31
N GLY A 363 3.19 15.44 46.58
CA GLY A 363 4.23 15.05 47.53
C GLY A 363 4.55 13.55 47.58
N ARG A 364 3.86 12.69 46.82
CA ARG A 364 4.12 11.24 46.77
C ARG A 364 5.03 10.91 45.59
N ALA A 365 6.05 10.10 45.83
CA ALA A 365 6.81 9.46 44.78
C ALA A 365 6.10 8.17 44.33
N TYR A 366 6.15 7.89 43.03
CA TYR A 366 5.55 6.69 42.47
C TYR A 366 6.63 5.75 41.94
N THR A 367 6.51 4.45 42.18
CA THR A 367 7.48 3.44 41.76
C THR A 367 6.88 2.46 40.76
N VAL A 368 7.57 2.21 39.65
CA VAL A 368 7.13 1.34 38.57
C VAL A 368 8.18 0.28 38.31
N LEU A 369 7.79 -0.99 38.38
CA LEU A 369 8.63 -2.10 37.97
C LEU A 369 8.53 -2.30 36.46
N ILE A 370 9.66 -2.41 35.76
CA ILE A 370 9.72 -2.90 34.38
C ILE A 370 10.38 -4.28 34.43
N ALA A 371 9.57 -5.33 34.26
CA ALA A 371 9.96 -6.72 34.50
C ALA A 371 10.41 -7.47 33.23
N ASP A 372 10.46 -6.79 32.08
CA ASP A 372 10.81 -7.38 30.79
C ASP A 372 11.76 -6.47 30.02
N LEU A 373 12.48 -7.10 29.09
CA LEU A 373 13.39 -6.41 28.19
C LEU A 373 12.60 -5.51 27.21
N ILE A 374 12.95 -4.21 27.18
CA ILE A 374 12.35 -3.22 26.28
C ILE A 374 13.46 -2.72 25.35
N GLY A 375 13.29 -2.94 24.05
CA GLY A 375 14.31 -2.69 23.04
C GLY A 375 15.16 -3.94 22.80
N LEU A 376 14.85 -4.71 21.75
CA LEU A 376 15.51 -5.98 21.40
C LEU A 376 16.91 -5.76 20.77
N ARG A 377 17.76 -4.97 21.41
CA ARG A 377 19.12 -4.68 20.95
C ARG A 377 20.10 -4.95 22.10
N ASN A 378 21.20 -5.61 21.76
CA ASN A 378 22.32 -5.76 22.67
C ASN A 378 23.32 -4.61 22.47
N GLY A 379 23.89 -4.12 23.56
CA GLY A 379 25.03 -3.22 23.57
C GLY A 379 26.31 -3.92 23.11
N PRO A 380 27.43 -3.18 23.02
CA PRO A 380 28.73 -3.70 22.57
C PRO A 380 29.28 -4.86 23.41
N ASP A 381 28.85 -4.98 24.67
CA ASP A 381 29.23 -6.01 25.62
C ASP A 381 28.26 -7.22 25.64
N GLY A 382 27.25 -7.22 24.76
CA GLY A 382 26.22 -8.25 24.70
C GLY A 382 25.09 -8.10 25.71
N THR A 383 25.09 -7.05 26.54
CA THR A 383 24.02 -6.79 27.52
C THR A 383 22.84 -6.04 26.87
N PRO A 384 21.61 -6.14 27.41
CA PRO A 384 20.46 -5.39 26.89
C PRO A 384 20.68 -3.86 26.90
N ASP A 385 20.57 -3.23 25.73
CA ASP A 385 20.70 -1.78 25.57
C ASP A 385 19.39 -1.07 25.99
N HIS A 386 19.42 -0.47 27.17
CA HIS A 386 18.30 0.29 27.75
C HIS A 386 18.46 1.81 27.57
N SER A 387 19.39 2.28 26.74
CA SER A 387 19.68 3.71 26.58
C SER A 387 18.50 4.53 26.04
N GLU A 388 17.78 3.99 25.06
CA GLU A 388 16.59 4.64 24.49
C GLU A 388 15.43 4.72 25.49
N LEU A 389 15.19 3.63 26.23
CA LEU A 389 14.20 3.60 27.31
C LEU A 389 14.53 4.63 28.39
N ARG A 390 15.79 4.66 28.83
CA ARG A 390 16.27 5.61 29.83
C ARG A 390 16.07 7.05 29.37
N ALA A 391 16.50 7.37 28.15
CA ALA A 391 16.34 8.70 27.57
C ALA A 391 14.86 9.11 27.48
N HIS A 392 13.97 8.17 27.13
CA HIS A 392 12.53 8.42 27.09
C HIS A 392 11.95 8.71 28.48
N VAL A 393 12.31 7.92 29.48
CA VAL A 393 11.86 8.10 30.88
C VAL A 393 12.32 9.46 31.42
N GLU A 394 13.60 9.78 31.24
CA GLU A 394 14.20 11.04 31.72
C GLU A 394 13.59 12.26 31.00
N ALA A 395 13.38 12.19 29.69
CA ALA A 395 12.74 13.26 28.91
C ALA A 395 11.29 13.54 29.34
N ARG A 396 10.61 12.55 29.94
CA ARG A 396 9.24 12.67 30.50
C ARG A 396 9.24 13.11 31.98
N GLY A 397 10.41 13.42 32.55
CA GLY A 397 10.55 13.82 33.95
C GLY A 397 10.54 12.66 34.95
N GLY A 398 10.62 11.41 34.48
CA GLY A 398 10.81 10.23 35.31
C GLY A 398 12.27 10.04 35.71
N VAL A 399 12.51 9.14 36.67
CA VAL A 399 13.85 8.73 37.10
C VAL A 399 14.03 7.25 36.75
N PHE A 400 15.08 6.93 36.01
CA PHE A 400 15.39 5.56 35.61
C PHE A 400 16.39 4.92 36.58
N HIS A 401 16.10 3.69 37.01
CA HIS A 401 16.95 2.88 37.89
C HIS A 401 17.23 1.54 37.22
N LEU A 402 18.49 1.12 37.19
CA LEU A 402 18.87 -0.22 36.78
C LEU A 402 18.93 -1.11 38.03
N GLY A 403 18.11 -2.16 38.09
CA GLY A 403 18.01 -3.04 39.26
C GLY A 403 16.94 -2.62 40.29
N PRO A 404 16.87 -3.33 41.45
CA PRO A 404 15.90 -3.07 42.51
C PRO A 404 15.95 -1.64 43.06
N LEU A 405 14.78 -1.06 43.33
CA LEU A 405 14.68 0.29 43.90
C LEU A 405 15.13 0.32 45.38
N CYS A 406 16.04 1.24 45.69
CA CYS A 406 16.39 1.59 47.07
C CYS A 406 15.43 2.66 47.59
N ARG A 407 14.79 2.44 48.75
CA ARG A 407 13.79 3.36 49.33
C ARG A 407 14.33 4.77 49.63
N GLU A 408 15.63 4.90 49.87
CA GLU A 408 16.30 6.19 50.11
C GLU A 408 16.51 7.01 48.82
N ALA A 409 16.44 6.38 47.64
CA ALA A 409 16.67 7.01 46.33
C ALA A 409 15.37 7.49 45.65
N VAL A 410 14.26 7.53 46.38
CA VAL A 410 12.93 7.83 45.86
C VAL A 410 12.58 9.30 46.13
N GLU A 411 12.55 10.12 45.07
CA GLU A 411 12.31 11.56 45.13
C GLU A 411 10.81 11.87 45.12
N PRO A 412 10.28 12.60 46.13
CA PRO A 412 8.90 13.06 46.12
C PRO A 412 8.57 13.84 44.86
N GLY A 413 7.38 13.60 44.30
CA GLY A 413 6.95 14.31 43.09
C GLY A 413 7.61 13.82 41.79
N ARG A 414 8.26 12.64 41.76
CA ARG A 414 8.72 11.97 40.52
C ARG A 414 8.21 10.53 40.40
N VAL A 415 8.30 9.98 39.19
CA VAL A 415 7.99 8.56 38.92
C VAL A 415 9.31 7.84 38.69
N HIS A 416 9.57 6.82 39.49
CA HIS A 416 10.79 6.04 39.50
C HIS A 416 10.55 4.73 38.77
N PHE A 417 11.25 4.48 37.68
CA PHE A 417 11.17 3.26 36.90
C PHE A 417 12.35 2.36 37.24
N SER A 418 12.08 1.21 37.85
CA SER A 418 13.06 0.17 38.14
C SER A 418 13.07 -0.85 37.02
N TYR A 419 14.16 -0.89 36.26
CA TYR A 419 14.36 -1.79 35.15
C TYR A 419 15.04 -3.07 35.62
N GLN A 420 14.30 -4.18 35.62
CA GLN A 420 14.72 -5.51 36.08
C GLN A 420 14.22 -6.59 35.10
N PRO A 421 14.78 -6.66 33.88
CA PRO A 421 14.32 -7.57 32.83
C PRO A 421 14.61 -9.05 33.10
N ASP A 422 15.46 -9.35 34.09
CA ASP A 422 15.90 -10.72 34.40
C ASP A 422 15.01 -11.43 35.44
N LEU A 423 13.94 -10.79 35.91
CA LEU A 423 12.98 -11.43 36.82
C LEU A 423 12.17 -12.49 36.05
N SER A 424 12.31 -13.77 36.43
CA SER A 424 11.68 -14.87 35.68
C SER A 424 10.76 -15.73 36.53
N THR A 425 11.17 -16.08 37.76
CA THR A 425 10.41 -16.98 38.62
C THR A 425 9.43 -16.25 39.53
N ALA A 426 8.35 -16.92 39.91
CA ALA A 426 7.39 -16.37 40.87
C ALA A 426 8.05 -15.98 42.20
N ALA A 427 9.05 -16.74 42.66
CA ALA A 427 9.79 -16.44 43.90
C ALA A 427 10.60 -15.13 43.80
N GLU A 428 11.32 -14.92 42.70
CA GLU A 428 12.08 -13.69 42.44
C GLU A 428 11.15 -12.47 42.36
N ILE A 429 10.02 -12.61 41.66
CA ILE A 429 9.05 -11.52 41.51
C ILE A 429 8.39 -11.21 42.86
N LEU A 430 7.98 -12.21 43.63
CA LEU A 430 7.37 -12.01 44.95
C LEU A 430 8.34 -11.35 45.93
N GLN A 431 9.62 -11.74 45.95
CA GLN A 431 10.63 -11.09 46.79
C GLN A 431 10.70 -9.57 46.56
N GLN A 432 10.42 -9.13 45.33
CA GLN A 432 10.45 -7.73 44.94
C GLN A 432 9.11 -7.01 45.14
N THR A 433 7.97 -7.72 45.22
CA THR A 433 6.63 -7.11 45.02
C THR A 433 5.61 -7.43 46.11
N ASP A 434 5.86 -8.44 46.97
CA ASP A 434 4.91 -8.95 47.97
C ASP A 434 4.51 -7.94 49.06
N LYS A 435 5.32 -6.90 49.27
CA LYS A 435 5.12 -5.86 50.30
C LYS A 435 4.72 -4.50 49.67
N GLY A 436 4.32 -4.48 48.40
CA GLY A 436 3.93 -3.25 47.70
C GLY A 436 5.10 -2.28 47.51
N GLN A 437 6.31 -2.79 47.23
CA GLN A 437 7.50 -1.99 46.93
C GLN A 437 7.34 -1.17 45.63
N TYR A 438 6.50 -1.65 44.72
CA TYR A 438 6.18 -1.03 43.44
C TYR A 438 4.70 -0.67 43.38
N ASP A 439 4.40 0.57 43.01
CA ASP A 439 3.03 1.03 42.83
C ASP A 439 2.40 0.45 41.56
N ALA A 440 3.20 0.26 40.50
CA ALA A 440 2.74 -0.31 39.24
C ALA A 440 3.78 -1.22 38.56
N VAL A 441 3.36 -1.99 37.56
CA VAL A 441 4.23 -2.86 36.76
C VAL A 441 4.02 -2.71 35.26
N ILE A 442 5.10 -2.79 34.50
CA ILE A 442 5.14 -2.95 33.05
C ILE A 442 5.79 -4.31 32.76
N ALA A 443 5.05 -5.20 32.11
CA ALA A 443 5.51 -6.54 31.77
C ALA A 443 5.08 -6.91 30.33
N ALA A 444 5.80 -7.82 29.68
CA ALA A 444 5.53 -8.32 28.33
C ALA A 444 5.23 -9.82 28.35
N ALA A 445 6.23 -10.62 28.71
CA ALA A 445 6.18 -12.08 28.82
C ALA A 445 6.25 -12.55 30.27
N THR A 446 6.93 -11.81 31.16
CA THR A 446 7.06 -12.18 32.57
C THR A 446 5.71 -12.45 33.23
N ALA A 447 5.57 -13.61 33.88
CA ALA A 447 4.36 -14.02 34.56
C ALA A 447 4.28 -13.40 35.95
N ILE A 448 3.37 -12.45 36.14
CA ILE A 448 3.19 -11.75 37.41
C ILE A 448 2.29 -12.60 38.32
N PRO A 449 2.82 -13.14 39.43
CA PRO A 449 2.11 -14.11 40.27
C PRO A 449 0.99 -13.45 41.07
N GLU A 450 0.03 -14.28 41.50
CA GLU A 450 -1.17 -13.86 42.24
C GLU A 450 -0.86 -13.05 43.51
N GLY A 451 0.23 -13.38 44.20
CA GLY A 451 0.67 -12.71 45.43
C GLY A 451 1.45 -11.40 45.24
N ALA A 452 1.78 -11.00 44.02
CA ALA A 452 2.46 -9.72 43.78
C ALA A 452 1.50 -8.54 44.07
N VAL A 453 1.99 -7.43 44.62
CA VAL A 453 1.14 -6.30 45.04
C VAL A 453 1.50 -5.02 44.28
N PHE A 454 0.52 -4.41 43.60
CA PHE A 454 0.66 -3.16 42.83
C PHE A 454 -0.57 -2.25 43.04
N SER A 455 -0.44 -1.19 43.83
CA SER A 455 -1.60 -0.37 44.23
C SER A 455 -2.20 0.51 43.13
N GLU A 456 -1.42 0.87 42.11
CA GLU A 456 -1.80 1.87 41.09
C GLU A 456 -2.04 1.25 39.70
N GLY A 457 -1.60 0.02 39.43
CA GLY A 457 -2.00 -0.74 38.24
C GLY A 457 -0.92 -1.55 37.55
N GLY A 458 -1.26 -2.11 36.38
CA GLY A 458 -0.35 -2.88 35.55
C GLY A 458 -0.56 -2.61 34.05
N VAL A 459 0.52 -2.67 33.28
CA VAL A 459 0.51 -2.59 31.81
C VAL A 459 1.15 -3.83 31.23
N ARG A 460 0.41 -4.53 30.37
CA ARG A 460 0.91 -5.62 29.55
C ARG A 460 1.31 -5.13 28.16
N ILE A 461 2.55 -5.37 27.74
CA ILE A 461 3.00 -5.06 26.37
C ILE A 461 2.41 -6.06 25.36
N GLY A 462 1.50 -5.61 24.49
CA GLY A 462 0.74 -6.39 23.51
C GLY A 462 -0.73 -6.65 23.92
N ALA A 463 -1.42 -7.63 23.32
CA ALA A 463 -2.86 -7.87 23.54
C ALA A 463 -3.31 -8.85 24.67
N GLY A 464 -2.54 -9.88 25.05
CA GLY A 464 -3.01 -10.92 25.98
C GLY A 464 -2.57 -10.72 27.43
N THR A 465 -3.48 -10.82 28.41
CA THR A 465 -3.21 -10.56 29.85
C THR A 465 -3.16 -11.82 30.71
N GLY A 466 -3.04 -13.01 30.12
CA GLY A 466 -3.04 -14.29 30.87
C GLY A 466 -1.86 -14.46 31.84
N ASN A 467 -0.74 -13.79 31.56
CA ASN A 467 0.44 -13.74 32.43
C ASN A 467 0.31 -12.71 33.56
N MET A 468 -0.78 -11.95 33.63
CA MET A 468 -1.02 -10.92 34.65
C MET A 468 -2.02 -11.46 35.70
N GLN A 469 -1.53 -12.18 36.71
CA GLN A 469 -2.37 -12.90 37.69
C GLN A 469 -2.51 -12.25 39.07
N SER A 470 -1.80 -11.14 39.36
CA SER A 470 -1.89 -10.45 40.66
C SER A 470 -3.34 -10.14 41.07
N ARG A 471 -3.63 -10.31 42.37
CA ARG A 471 -4.90 -9.89 42.96
C ARG A 471 -5.11 -8.38 42.98
N SER A 472 -4.11 -7.58 42.63
CA SER A 472 -4.18 -6.12 42.75
C SER A 472 -5.15 -5.48 41.75
N TRP A 473 -5.30 -6.07 40.56
CA TRP A 473 -6.13 -5.51 39.51
C TRP A 473 -7.49 -6.18 39.35
N GLY A 474 -8.42 -5.44 38.74
CA GLY A 474 -9.74 -5.93 38.39
C GLY A 474 -9.76 -6.74 37.08
N GLY A 475 -10.87 -7.43 36.80
CA GLY A 475 -11.06 -8.22 35.59
C GLY A 475 -10.96 -9.74 35.82
N PRO A 476 -11.03 -10.55 34.75
CA PRO A 476 -11.18 -12.01 34.85
C PRO A 476 -9.98 -12.74 35.47
N ASN A 477 -8.82 -12.09 35.60
CA ASN A 477 -7.58 -12.67 36.14
C ASN A 477 -7.18 -12.06 37.50
N GLY A 478 -8.08 -11.34 38.17
CA GLY A 478 -7.82 -10.68 39.45
C GLY A 478 -9.10 -10.39 40.24
N GLY A 479 -9.00 -9.57 41.28
CA GLY A 479 -10.14 -9.19 42.14
C GLY A 479 -9.99 -7.85 42.84
N GLY A 480 -8.96 -7.07 42.48
CA GLY A 480 -8.60 -5.83 43.15
C GLY A 480 -9.08 -4.58 42.41
N PRO A 481 -8.86 -3.39 43.00
CA PRO A 481 -9.35 -2.13 42.46
C PRO A 481 -8.43 -1.51 41.40
N ALA A 482 -7.19 -1.99 41.24
CA ALA A 482 -6.22 -1.36 40.35
C ALA A 482 -6.55 -1.64 38.86
N PRO A 483 -6.25 -0.70 37.95
CA PRO A 483 -6.46 -0.90 36.52
C PRO A 483 -5.40 -1.86 35.94
N LEU A 484 -5.84 -2.78 35.07
CA LEU A 484 -4.97 -3.55 34.19
C LEU A 484 -5.18 -3.09 32.75
N MET A 485 -4.10 -2.65 32.11
CA MET A 485 -4.07 -2.17 30.74
C MET A 485 -3.21 -3.08 29.87
N ASN A 486 -3.38 -2.99 28.56
CA ASN A 486 -2.55 -3.66 27.59
C ASN A 486 -2.26 -2.74 26.39
N THR A 487 -1.32 -3.11 25.52
CA THR A 487 -0.99 -2.36 24.28
C THR A 487 -1.24 -3.21 23.04
N PRO A 488 -2.51 -3.45 22.66
CA PRO A 488 -2.85 -4.30 21.52
C PRO A 488 -2.18 -3.78 20.24
N SER A 489 -1.90 -4.69 19.31
CA SER A 489 -1.31 -4.41 17.99
C SER A 489 0.19 -4.12 17.96
N PHE A 490 0.81 -3.69 19.08
CA PHE A 490 2.22 -3.26 19.10
C PHE A 490 3.19 -4.30 18.52
N ASN A 491 2.99 -5.59 18.85
CA ASN A 491 3.84 -6.69 18.37
C ASN A 491 3.25 -7.45 17.17
N SER A 492 2.09 -7.05 16.63
CA SER A 492 1.35 -7.92 15.71
C SER A 492 2.07 -8.18 14.39
N ARG A 493 2.72 -7.15 13.83
CA ARG A 493 3.53 -7.29 12.61
C ARG A 493 4.79 -8.11 12.86
N ALA A 494 5.44 -7.95 14.01
CA ALA A 494 6.61 -8.74 14.38
C ALA A 494 6.26 -10.22 14.52
N THR A 495 5.16 -10.56 15.20
CA THR A 495 4.69 -11.95 15.31
C THR A 495 4.31 -12.54 13.94
N ALA A 496 3.64 -11.77 13.07
CA ALA A 496 3.36 -12.21 11.71
C ALA A 496 4.63 -12.47 10.89
N GLN A 497 5.67 -11.65 11.06
CA GLN A 497 6.99 -11.87 10.44
C GLN A 497 7.69 -13.10 11.01
N MET A 498 7.55 -13.40 12.30
CA MET A 498 8.09 -14.63 12.90
C MET A 498 7.39 -15.88 12.36
N ALA A 499 6.06 -15.87 12.26
CA ALA A 499 5.29 -16.95 11.64
C ALA A 499 5.70 -17.16 10.17
N LEU A 500 5.87 -16.07 9.41
CA LEU A 500 6.37 -16.12 8.03
C LEU A 500 7.80 -16.66 7.96
N LYS A 501 8.70 -16.23 8.85
CA LYS A 501 10.08 -16.73 8.93
C LYS A 501 10.10 -18.22 9.24
N ALA A 502 9.25 -18.68 10.15
CA ALA A 502 9.11 -20.08 10.50
C ALA A 502 8.64 -20.91 9.30
N MET A 503 7.67 -20.39 8.53
CA MET A 503 7.26 -20.99 7.26
C MET A 503 8.43 -21.08 6.27
N LEU A 504 9.17 -19.97 6.07
CA LEU A 504 10.30 -19.90 5.14
C LEU A 504 11.51 -20.75 5.57
N LYS A 505 11.64 -21.06 6.86
CA LYS A 505 12.65 -21.98 7.38
C LYS A 505 12.44 -23.41 6.87
N VAL A 506 11.18 -23.80 6.67
CA VAL A 506 10.81 -25.17 6.28
C VAL A 506 10.31 -25.28 4.84
N VAL A 507 9.92 -24.17 4.21
CA VAL A 507 9.54 -24.12 2.79
C VAL A 507 9.95 -22.77 2.16
N PRO A 508 10.86 -22.73 1.18
CA PRO A 508 11.60 -23.87 0.62
C PRO A 508 12.50 -24.52 1.67
N ASP A 509 12.50 -25.86 1.73
CA ASP A 509 13.35 -26.67 2.62
C ASP A 509 14.82 -26.60 2.16
N LEU A 510 15.42 -25.42 2.36
CA LEU A 510 16.76 -25.10 1.90
C LEU A 510 17.69 -25.02 3.12
N PRO A 511 18.68 -25.92 3.25
CA PRO A 511 19.63 -25.91 4.36
C PRO A 511 20.67 -24.79 4.15
N VAL A 512 20.25 -23.55 4.40
CA VAL A 512 21.02 -22.33 4.13
C VAL A 512 22.41 -22.35 4.79
N ASP A 513 22.53 -22.89 6.00
CA ASP A 513 23.82 -22.97 6.71
C ASP A 513 24.80 -23.94 6.02
N ALA A 514 24.30 -25.10 5.58
CA ALA A 514 25.11 -26.08 4.86
C ALA A 514 25.56 -25.55 3.49
N LEU A 515 24.68 -24.83 2.79
CA LEU A 515 25.01 -24.15 1.54
C LEU A 515 26.05 -23.06 1.76
N HIS A 516 25.87 -22.23 2.79
CA HIS A 516 26.82 -21.19 3.15
C HIS A 516 28.20 -21.78 3.45
N GLN A 517 28.25 -22.84 4.26
CA GLN A 517 29.51 -23.50 4.61
C GLN A 517 30.21 -24.07 3.36
N ARG A 518 29.47 -24.72 2.45
CA ARG A 518 30.04 -25.20 1.17
C ARG A 518 30.63 -24.07 0.33
N VAL A 519 29.99 -22.90 0.31
CA VAL A 519 30.51 -21.72 -0.41
C VAL A 519 31.78 -21.20 0.26
N VAL A 520 31.77 -21.05 1.59
CA VAL A 520 32.93 -20.60 2.37
C VAL A 520 34.13 -21.54 2.19
N ASP A 521 33.87 -22.86 2.13
CA ASP A 521 34.90 -23.88 1.95
C ASP A 521 35.37 -24.03 0.49
N GLY A 522 34.76 -23.31 -0.46
CA GLY A 522 35.09 -23.41 -1.89
C GLY A 522 34.58 -24.69 -2.58
N HIS A 523 33.62 -25.38 -1.98
CA HIS A 523 33.07 -26.67 -2.43
C HIS A 523 31.65 -26.56 -3.02
N PHE A 524 31.22 -25.38 -3.47
CA PHE A 524 29.88 -25.18 -4.05
C PHE A 524 29.94 -24.96 -5.55
N ASP A 525 29.71 -26.03 -6.31
CA ASP A 525 29.47 -25.98 -7.76
C ASP A 525 27.96 -26.09 -8.01
N THR A 526 27.37 -24.96 -8.42
CA THR A 526 25.92 -24.86 -8.67
C THR A 526 25.43 -25.88 -9.72
N ALA A 527 26.24 -26.18 -10.75
CA ALA A 527 25.83 -27.07 -11.83
C ALA A 527 25.70 -28.54 -11.39
N THR A 528 26.50 -28.95 -10.42
CA THR A 528 26.52 -30.33 -9.93
C THR A 528 25.78 -30.50 -8.62
N ASN A 529 25.85 -29.53 -7.71
CA ASN A 529 25.34 -29.66 -6.35
C ASN A 529 23.88 -29.24 -6.16
N LEU A 530 23.27 -28.42 -7.04
CA LEU A 530 21.85 -28.04 -6.87
C LEU A 530 20.90 -29.26 -6.82
N ARG A 531 21.28 -30.37 -7.46
CA ARG A 531 20.51 -31.63 -7.41
C ARG A 531 20.35 -32.18 -5.99
N ASP A 532 21.28 -31.84 -5.10
CA ASP A 532 21.30 -32.29 -3.70
C ASP A 532 20.39 -31.43 -2.80
N PHE A 533 19.84 -30.34 -3.34
CA PHE A 533 19.02 -29.36 -2.62
C PHE A 533 17.69 -29.10 -3.34
N PRO A 534 16.80 -30.09 -3.46
CA PRO A 534 15.49 -29.90 -4.08
C PRO A 534 14.65 -28.92 -3.25
N THR A 535 14.18 -27.84 -3.88
CA THR A 535 13.37 -26.82 -3.19
C THR A 535 11.94 -26.82 -3.67
N GLU A 536 11.00 -26.68 -2.73
CA GLU A 536 9.60 -26.41 -3.03
C GLU A 536 9.28 -24.91 -2.89
N LYS A 537 8.54 -24.34 -3.85
CA LYS A 537 8.10 -22.94 -3.79
C LYS A 537 6.80 -22.81 -3.00
N ILE A 538 6.66 -21.71 -2.27
CA ILE A 538 5.41 -21.33 -1.59
C ILE A 538 4.40 -20.61 -2.51
N GLU A 539 4.85 -20.07 -3.65
CA GLU A 539 3.97 -19.38 -4.61
C GLU A 539 2.85 -20.33 -5.09
N GLY A 540 1.61 -19.83 -5.08
CA GLY A 540 0.43 -20.60 -5.48
C GLY A 540 -0.10 -21.59 -4.42
N LYS A 541 0.67 -21.91 -3.38
CA LYS A 541 0.24 -22.78 -2.26
C LYS A 541 -0.87 -22.11 -1.46
N LYS A 542 -1.76 -22.92 -0.89
CA LYS A 542 -2.87 -22.44 -0.06
C LYS A 542 -2.44 -22.38 1.40
N ILE A 543 -2.67 -21.23 2.04
CA ILE A 543 -2.57 -21.07 3.49
C ILE A 543 -3.95 -20.79 4.09
N ALA A 544 -4.31 -21.59 5.10
CA ALA A 544 -5.48 -21.40 5.94
C ALA A 544 -5.08 -20.55 7.16
N ILE A 545 -5.62 -19.35 7.25
CA ILE A 545 -5.44 -18.45 8.40
C ILE A 545 -6.72 -18.48 9.22
N ILE A 546 -6.62 -18.92 10.48
CA ILE A 546 -7.78 -19.02 11.38
C ILE A 546 -7.75 -17.83 12.34
N GLY A 547 -8.60 -16.84 12.10
CA GLY A 547 -8.63 -15.58 12.82
C GLY A 547 -8.10 -14.41 11.98
N TYR A 548 -8.87 -13.31 11.95
CA TYR A 548 -8.53 -12.09 11.21
C TYR A 548 -8.48 -10.89 12.15
N GLY A 549 -7.72 -11.04 13.25
CA GLY A 549 -7.33 -9.94 14.12
C GLY A 549 -6.03 -9.28 13.65
N ASN A 550 -5.36 -8.53 14.53
CA ASN A 550 -4.16 -7.78 14.17
C ASN A 550 -3.02 -8.66 13.60
N ILE A 551 -2.74 -9.83 14.20
CA ILE A 551 -1.67 -10.74 13.72
C ILE A 551 -2.09 -11.45 12.43
N GLY A 552 -3.26 -12.10 12.44
CA GLY A 552 -3.75 -12.87 11.29
C GLY A 552 -3.90 -12.03 10.02
N ARG A 553 -4.32 -10.77 10.16
CA ARG A 553 -4.38 -9.80 9.05
C ARG A 553 -3.00 -9.46 8.50
N GLU A 554 -2.01 -9.21 9.35
CA GLU A 554 -0.64 -8.93 8.90
C GLU A 554 -0.01 -10.15 8.23
N LEU A 555 -0.19 -11.36 8.78
CA LEU A 555 0.28 -12.59 8.14
C LEU A 555 -0.41 -12.81 6.77
N ALA A 556 -1.71 -12.55 6.67
CA ALA A 556 -2.45 -12.65 5.42
C ALA A 556 -1.88 -11.73 4.33
N LYS A 557 -1.57 -10.47 4.68
CA LYS A 557 -0.93 -9.51 3.77
C LYS A 557 0.45 -10.00 3.31
N LEU A 558 1.27 -10.49 4.24
CA LEU A 558 2.60 -11.03 3.94
C LEU A 558 2.53 -12.24 3.01
N CYS A 559 1.65 -13.21 3.29
CA CYS A 559 1.48 -14.41 2.46
C CYS A 559 0.92 -14.06 1.07
N LYS A 560 0.00 -13.09 0.99
CA LYS A 560 -0.50 -12.58 -0.28
C LYS A 560 0.59 -11.91 -1.10
N ALA A 561 1.49 -11.14 -0.46
CA ALA A 561 2.64 -10.53 -1.13
C ALA A 561 3.60 -11.59 -1.71
N LEU A 562 3.71 -12.75 -1.06
CA LEU A 562 4.45 -13.93 -1.55
C LEU A 562 3.64 -14.80 -2.53
N ARG A 563 2.51 -14.29 -3.04
CA ARG A 563 1.64 -14.93 -4.03
C ARG A 563 1.06 -16.28 -3.60
N MET A 564 0.85 -16.45 -2.30
CA MET A 564 0.09 -17.59 -1.78
C MET A 564 -1.42 -17.38 -1.96
N ARG A 565 -2.17 -18.48 -2.02
CA ARG A 565 -3.64 -18.47 -1.99
C ARG A 565 -4.12 -18.41 -0.54
N VAL A 566 -4.30 -17.20 -0.03
CA VAL A 566 -4.71 -16.99 1.36
C VAL A 566 -6.21 -17.19 1.53
N CYS A 567 -6.58 -18.13 2.40
CA CYS A 567 -7.96 -18.42 2.80
C CYS A 567 -8.11 -18.15 4.29
N VAL A 568 -9.08 -17.33 4.68
CA VAL A 568 -9.24 -16.84 6.05
C VAL A 568 -10.59 -17.28 6.60
N HIS A 569 -10.57 -18.00 7.72
CA HIS A 569 -11.77 -18.17 8.54
C HIS A 569 -11.78 -17.11 9.65
N ALA A 570 -12.88 -16.37 9.78
CA ALA A 570 -13.09 -15.40 10.83
C ALA A 570 -14.59 -15.20 11.09
N ARG A 571 -14.93 -14.36 12.07
CA ARG A 571 -16.32 -13.95 12.34
C ARG A 571 -16.93 -13.29 11.09
N ALA A 572 -18.23 -13.48 10.87
CA ALA A 572 -18.93 -13.03 9.67
C ALA A 572 -18.81 -11.52 9.41
N ASN A 573 -18.73 -10.70 10.46
CA ASN A 573 -18.55 -9.25 10.36
C ASN A 573 -17.19 -8.84 9.78
N HIS A 574 -16.20 -9.73 9.69
CA HIS A 574 -14.91 -9.46 9.04
C HIS A 574 -14.91 -9.77 7.54
N ARG A 575 -15.98 -10.38 7.01
CA ARG A 575 -16.05 -10.82 5.60
C ARG A 575 -15.73 -9.70 4.61
N GLU A 576 -16.41 -8.56 4.75
CA GLU A 576 -16.23 -7.42 3.84
C GLU A 576 -14.78 -6.91 3.84
N TRP A 577 -14.13 -6.86 5.01
CA TRP A 577 -12.73 -6.43 5.12
C TRP A 577 -11.76 -7.42 4.48
N ILE A 578 -11.97 -8.72 4.70
CA ILE A 578 -11.16 -9.79 4.10
C ILE A 578 -11.26 -9.75 2.57
N GLU A 579 -12.49 -9.66 2.05
CA GLU A 579 -12.75 -9.63 0.60
C GLU A 579 -12.25 -8.32 -0.04
N ALA A 580 -12.40 -7.18 0.63
CA ALA A 580 -11.88 -5.89 0.17
C ALA A 580 -10.34 -5.87 0.06
N GLU A 581 -9.65 -6.59 0.95
CA GLU A 581 -8.21 -6.82 0.87
C GLU A 581 -7.83 -7.89 -0.17
N GLY A 582 -8.78 -8.41 -0.94
CA GLY A 582 -8.59 -9.40 -1.99
C GLY A 582 -8.09 -10.75 -1.47
N LEU A 583 -8.51 -11.12 -0.26
CA LEU A 583 -8.32 -12.44 0.35
C LEU A 583 -9.60 -13.26 0.21
N LYS A 584 -9.51 -14.58 0.37
CA LYS A 584 -10.70 -15.44 0.36
C LYS A 584 -11.27 -15.61 1.76
N TYR A 585 -12.52 -15.21 1.99
CA TYR A 585 -13.27 -15.52 3.21
C TYR A 585 -13.79 -16.98 3.19
N ALA A 586 -13.68 -17.67 4.31
CA ALA A 586 -14.16 -19.03 4.55
C ALA A 586 -15.21 -19.03 5.67
N PRO A 587 -16.47 -19.41 5.39
CA PRO A 587 -17.54 -19.42 6.39
C PRO A 587 -17.29 -20.37 7.56
N THR A 588 -16.59 -21.48 7.32
CA THR A 588 -16.25 -22.49 8.33
C THR A 588 -14.74 -22.72 8.42
N LEU A 589 -14.27 -23.33 9.52
CA LEU A 589 -12.88 -23.77 9.67
C LEU A 589 -12.52 -24.78 8.58
N GLN A 590 -13.43 -25.71 8.28
CA GLN A 590 -13.30 -26.73 7.25
C GLN A 590 -13.07 -26.11 5.87
N ASP A 591 -13.82 -25.06 5.51
CA ASP A 591 -13.66 -24.34 4.23
C ASP A 591 -12.28 -23.68 4.11
N ALA A 592 -11.72 -23.19 5.23
CA ALA A 592 -10.38 -22.65 5.28
C ALA A 592 -9.33 -23.75 5.15
N ALA A 593 -9.41 -24.81 5.97
CA ALA A 593 -8.45 -25.89 6.06
C ALA A 593 -8.40 -26.80 4.82
N GLY A 594 -9.54 -27.04 4.17
CA GLY A 594 -9.67 -28.02 3.08
C GLY A 594 -8.67 -27.81 1.95
N GLY A 595 -7.73 -28.75 1.78
CA GLY A 595 -6.67 -28.70 0.78
C GLY A 595 -5.67 -27.56 0.97
N ALA A 596 -5.47 -27.09 2.21
CA ALA A 596 -4.41 -26.13 2.54
C ALA A 596 -3.06 -26.84 2.70
N ASP A 597 -2.00 -26.21 2.19
CA ASP A 597 -0.62 -26.65 2.36
C ASP A 597 -0.02 -26.11 3.68
N PHE A 598 -0.62 -25.04 4.21
CA PHE A 598 -0.22 -24.39 5.46
C PHE A 598 -1.47 -24.05 6.29
N ILE A 599 -1.38 -24.18 7.62
CA ILE A 599 -2.41 -23.69 8.54
C ILE A 599 -1.79 -22.89 9.68
N SER A 600 -2.40 -21.74 10.01
CA SER A 600 -1.93 -20.86 11.08
C SER A 600 -3.09 -20.23 11.85
N PRO A 601 -3.34 -20.63 13.12
CA PRO A 601 -4.33 -19.97 13.96
C PRO A 601 -3.78 -18.70 14.62
N HIS A 602 -4.66 -17.70 14.74
CA HIS A 602 -4.43 -16.38 15.33
C HIS A 602 -5.71 -15.87 16.00
N THR A 603 -6.24 -16.66 16.93
CA THR A 603 -7.54 -16.41 17.56
C THR A 603 -7.42 -15.85 18.98
N GLY A 604 -6.26 -16.03 19.63
CA GLY A 604 -6.12 -15.92 21.07
C GLY A 604 -6.89 -17.04 21.80
N LEU A 605 -6.81 -17.08 23.13
CA LEU A 605 -7.67 -17.96 23.93
C LEU A 605 -9.07 -17.34 24.03
N GLY A 606 -10.09 -18.18 23.87
CA GLY A 606 -11.50 -17.84 23.99
C GLY A 606 -11.92 -17.62 25.45
N ALA A 607 -13.22 -17.57 25.70
CA ALA A 607 -13.73 -17.48 27.07
C ALA A 607 -13.30 -18.71 27.90
N PHE A 608 -12.92 -18.50 29.16
CA PHE A 608 -12.62 -19.60 30.08
C PHE A 608 -13.92 -20.23 30.57
N GLU A 609 -14.08 -21.53 30.33
CA GLU A 609 -15.26 -22.28 30.74
C GLU A 609 -15.00 -22.98 32.08
N GLN A 610 -15.42 -22.36 33.18
CA GLN A 610 -15.16 -22.88 34.53
C GLN A 610 -15.58 -24.35 34.71
N ALA A 611 -16.73 -24.75 34.14
CA ALA A 611 -17.23 -26.11 34.25
C ALA A 611 -16.31 -27.17 33.60
N ARG A 612 -15.52 -26.78 32.60
CA ARG A 612 -14.59 -27.67 31.89
C ARG A 612 -13.13 -27.45 32.29
N GLY A 613 -12.85 -26.42 33.08
CA GLY A 613 -11.50 -26.04 33.50
C GLY A 613 -10.57 -25.67 32.33
N ARG A 614 -11.10 -25.22 31.19
CA ARG A 614 -10.34 -24.89 29.98
C ARG A 614 -10.98 -23.78 29.16
N PHE A 615 -10.25 -23.20 28.21
CA PHE A 615 -10.78 -22.19 27.29
C PHE A 615 -11.64 -22.82 26.19
N ALA A 616 -12.64 -22.07 25.70
CA ALA A 616 -13.65 -22.54 24.75
C ALA A 616 -13.08 -23.04 23.40
N ASN A 617 -11.89 -22.59 23.03
CA ASN A 617 -11.21 -22.93 21.77
C ASN A 617 -9.92 -23.74 21.97
N VAL A 618 -9.77 -24.42 23.11
CA VAL A 618 -8.70 -25.41 23.29
C VAL A 618 -8.91 -26.57 22.31
N GLY A 619 -7.87 -26.90 21.55
CA GLY A 619 -7.92 -27.92 20.50
C GLY A 619 -8.77 -27.50 19.29
N LEU A 620 -8.85 -26.21 18.98
CA LEU A 620 -9.52 -25.70 17.77
C LEU A 620 -8.99 -26.35 16.48
N ILE A 621 -7.68 -26.63 16.45
CA ILE A 621 -7.05 -27.42 15.39
C ILE A 621 -6.86 -28.84 15.94
N ASP A 622 -7.87 -29.68 15.68
CA ASP A 622 -7.93 -31.08 16.11
C ASP A 622 -7.62 -32.04 14.95
N GLY A 623 -7.77 -33.34 15.19
CA GLY A 623 -7.55 -34.38 14.19
C GLY A 623 -8.44 -34.24 12.95
N GLU A 624 -9.68 -33.76 13.10
CA GLU A 624 -10.56 -33.49 11.97
C GLU A 624 -9.97 -32.38 11.09
N MET A 625 -9.58 -31.25 11.68
CA MET A 625 -8.98 -30.14 10.95
C MET A 625 -7.66 -30.53 10.26
N LEU A 626 -6.80 -31.27 10.95
CA LEU A 626 -5.53 -31.75 10.40
C LEU A 626 -5.75 -32.72 9.23
N SER A 627 -6.79 -33.56 9.27
CA SER A 627 -7.12 -34.50 8.19
C SER A 627 -7.53 -33.81 6.88
N LEU A 628 -8.08 -32.59 6.96
CA LEU A 628 -8.55 -31.81 5.81
C LEU A 628 -7.41 -31.12 5.04
N LEU A 629 -6.22 -31.04 5.61
CA LEU A 629 -5.05 -30.44 4.97
C LEU A 629 -4.57 -31.30 3.78
N ASN A 630 -3.72 -30.74 2.91
CA ASN A 630 -2.97 -31.57 1.97
C ASN A 630 -1.98 -32.46 2.73
N ASP A 631 -1.61 -33.60 2.15
CA ASP A 631 -0.55 -34.44 2.72
C ASP A 631 0.79 -33.69 2.67
N GLY A 632 1.58 -33.79 3.74
CA GLY A 632 2.79 -32.99 3.91
C GLY A 632 2.53 -31.51 4.18
N ALA A 633 1.40 -31.15 4.80
CA ALA A 633 1.12 -29.78 5.19
C ALA A 633 2.05 -29.29 6.31
N VAL A 634 2.12 -27.98 6.48
CA VAL A 634 2.90 -27.31 7.53
C VAL A 634 1.96 -26.61 8.50
N VAL A 635 2.15 -26.88 9.79
CA VAL A 635 1.35 -26.28 10.88
C VAL A 635 2.19 -25.21 11.57
N ILE A 636 1.66 -23.99 11.67
CA ILE A 636 2.36 -22.86 12.28
C ILE A 636 1.48 -22.35 13.41
N ASN A 637 1.96 -22.31 14.66
CA ASN A 637 1.21 -21.78 15.78
C ASN A 637 2.03 -20.72 16.51
N TYR A 638 1.77 -19.47 16.18
CA TYR A 638 2.34 -18.31 16.86
C TYR A 638 1.25 -17.53 17.61
N ASP A 639 0.34 -18.29 18.23
CA ASP A 639 -0.79 -17.78 19.00
C ASP A 639 -0.71 -18.29 20.44
N ARG A 640 -1.32 -19.45 20.73
CA ARG A 640 -1.32 -20.09 22.04
C ARG A 640 -1.22 -21.60 21.89
N GLY A 641 -0.39 -22.25 22.70
CA GLY A 641 -0.07 -23.67 22.56
C GLY A 641 -1.29 -24.58 22.67
N GLU A 642 -2.29 -24.18 23.43
CA GLU A 642 -3.51 -24.94 23.68
C GLU A 642 -4.49 -24.96 22.49
N ILE A 643 -4.26 -24.12 21.47
CA ILE A 643 -5.15 -24.01 20.30
C ILE A 643 -5.08 -25.25 19.40
N ILE A 644 -3.97 -25.98 19.42
CA ILE A 644 -3.80 -27.23 18.67
C ILE A 644 -3.85 -28.39 19.66
N ASP A 645 -4.56 -29.45 19.28
CA ASP A 645 -4.49 -30.73 19.99
C ASP A 645 -3.14 -31.40 19.71
N ALA A 646 -2.26 -31.41 20.72
CA ALA A 646 -0.90 -31.95 20.59
C ALA A 646 -0.87 -33.46 20.26
N SER A 647 -1.83 -34.24 20.76
CA SER A 647 -1.91 -35.68 20.47
C SER A 647 -2.38 -35.93 19.04
N ALA A 648 -3.33 -35.13 18.54
CA ALA A 648 -3.75 -35.21 17.15
C ALA A 648 -2.65 -34.77 16.19
N LEU A 649 -1.88 -33.73 16.58
CA LEU A 649 -0.71 -33.28 15.83
C LEU A 649 0.38 -34.35 15.77
N GLU A 650 0.62 -35.08 16.86
CA GLU A 650 1.53 -36.23 16.89
C GLU A 650 1.17 -37.28 15.83
N ALA A 651 -0.09 -37.72 15.84
CA ALA A 651 -0.59 -38.69 14.87
C ALA A 651 -0.49 -38.17 13.41
N ALA A 652 -0.72 -36.87 13.21
CA ALA A 652 -0.59 -36.26 11.89
C ALA A 652 0.87 -36.18 11.42
N LEU A 653 1.84 -35.99 12.33
CA LEU A 653 3.27 -36.06 12.04
C LEU A 653 3.71 -37.49 11.71
N GLU A 654 3.30 -38.47 12.53
CA GLU A 654 3.66 -39.89 12.34
C GLU A 654 3.14 -40.46 11.01
N THR A 655 1.97 -39.98 10.53
CA THR A 655 1.38 -40.40 9.25
C THR A 655 1.92 -39.63 8.04
N GLY A 656 2.72 -38.59 8.24
CA GLY A 656 3.18 -37.68 7.17
C GLY A 656 2.10 -36.73 6.66
N LYS A 657 0.92 -36.70 7.29
CA LYS A 657 -0.13 -35.73 6.98
C LYS A 657 0.36 -34.30 7.21
N VAL A 658 1.06 -34.09 8.31
CA VAL A 658 1.84 -32.88 8.59
C VAL A 658 3.31 -33.26 8.50
N ARG A 659 4.11 -32.49 7.75
CA ARG A 659 5.56 -32.72 7.65
C ARG A 659 6.39 -31.87 8.60
N HIS A 660 5.86 -30.69 8.96
CA HIS A 660 6.54 -29.74 9.84
C HIS A 660 5.54 -29.01 10.72
N VAL A 661 5.95 -28.79 11.96
CA VAL A 661 5.28 -27.89 12.90
C VAL A 661 6.26 -26.82 13.38
N ALA A 662 5.81 -25.57 13.43
CA ALA A 662 6.53 -24.49 14.09
C ALA A 662 5.62 -23.82 15.12
N VAL A 663 5.99 -23.88 16.40
CA VAL A 663 5.19 -23.33 17.50
C VAL A 663 6.03 -22.37 18.33
N ASP A 664 5.47 -21.21 18.68
CA ASP A 664 5.96 -20.38 19.78
C ASP A 664 4.89 -20.25 20.87
N ALA A 665 5.22 -20.64 22.10
CA ALA A 665 4.44 -20.39 23.29
C ALA A 665 5.30 -20.67 24.53
N ASP A 666 4.73 -20.46 25.71
CA ASP A 666 5.49 -20.50 26.95
C ASP A 666 5.81 -21.93 27.42
N ILE A 667 7.01 -22.09 27.96
CA ILE A 667 7.44 -23.24 28.76
C ILE A 667 8.35 -22.74 29.88
N PHE A 668 8.04 -23.15 31.11
CA PHE A 668 8.77 -22.73 32.29
C PHE A 668 9.33 -23.95 33.00
N PHE A 669 10.56 -23.84 33.52
CA PHE A 669 11.16 -24.86 34.37
C PHE A 669 10.93 -24.51 35.83
N ASP A 670 10.28 -25.41 36.56
CA ASP A 670 10.15 -25.30 38.01
C ASP A 670 11.34 -26.01 38.68
N GLY A 671 12.29 -25.22 39.18
CA GLY A 671 13.47 -25.72 39.88
C GLY A 671 13.18 -26.42 41.20
N GLN A 672 12.02 -26.20 41.83
CA GLN A 672 11.66 -26.88 43.08
C GLN A 672 11.18 -28.31 42.82
N THR A 673 10.36 -28.49 41.77
CA THR A 673 9.82 -29.81 41.40
C THR A 673 10.64 -30.52 40.32
N SER A 674 11.66 -29.86 39.76
CA SER A 674 12.43 -30.34 38.60
C SER A 674 11.56 -30.72 37.41
N SER A 675 10.44 -30.00 37.21
CA SER A 675 9.44 -30.28 36.18
C SER A 675 9.25 -29.10 35.24
N PHE A 676 8.59 -29.34 34.11
CA PHE A 676 8.21 -28.27 33.17
C PHE A 676 6.72 -27.97 33.31
N VAL A 677 6.38 -26.70 33.29
CA VAL A 677 5.00 -26.20 33.31
C VAL A 677 4.76 -25.26 32.14
N GLY A 678 3.49 -25.11 31.74
CA GLY A 678 3.08 -24.20 30.67
C GLY A 678 2.53 -24.88 29.42
N PRO A 679 2.04 -24.08 28.47
CA PRO A 679 1.27 -24.56 27.32
C PRO A 679 2.06 -25.41 26.32
N LEU A 680 3.40 -25.30 26.27
CA LEU A 680 4.23 -26.13 25.38
C LEU A 680 4.70 -27.46 25.99
N VAL A 681 4.39 -27.76 27.25
CA VAL A 681 4.79 -29.04 27.86
C VAL A 681 4.38 -30.25 27.01
N PRO A 682 3.14 -30.33 26.46
CA PRO A 682 2.75 -31.43 25.58
C PRO A 682 3.60 -31.57 24.31
N TYR A 683 4.12 -30.45 23.79
CA TYR A 683 4.90 -30.41 22.55
C TYR A 683 6.36 -30.88 22.73
N ARG A 684 6.87 -30.94 23.97
CA ARG A 684 8.26 -31.37 24.22
C ARG A 684 8.51 -32.78 23.72
N GLN A 685 7.55 -33.69 23.90
CA GLN A 685 7.70 -35.08 23.45
C GLN A 685 7.76 -35.16 21.92
N LEU A 686 7.03 -34.28 21.21
CA LEU A 686 7.07 -34.17 19.75
C LEU A 686 8.44 -33.72 19.25
N ALA A 687 9.11 -32.82 19.98
CA ALA A 687 10.42 -32.28 19.59
C ALA A 687 11.60 -33.22 19.93
N LEU A 688 11.39 -34.18 20.84
CA LEU A 688 12.41 -35.17 21.23
C LEU A 688 12.41 -36.41 20.32
N LYS A 689 11.32 -36.64 19.58
CA LYS A 689 11.20 -37.65 18.53
C LYS A 689 11.68 -37.07 17.22
#